data_AF-A0A077RCQ4-F1
#
_entry.id   AF-A0A077RCQ4-F1
#
_cell.length_a   1.000
_cell.length_b   1.000
_cell.length_c   1.000
_cell.angle_alpha   90.00
_cell.angle_beta   90.00
_cell.angle_gamma   90.00
#
_symmetry.space_group_name_H-M   'P 1'
#
loop_
_entity.id
_entity.type
_entity.pdbx_description
1 polymer ?
#
loop_
_entity_poly.entity_id
_entity_poly.type
_entity_poly.pdbx_seq_one_letter_code
_entity_poly.pdbx_strand_id
1 'polypeptide(L)'
;MKNIFASFAALAAALTVSVSALVPLERNLAYRSPSLSLSNGDGLSHDIEHIGSQIRKRAYDHYVTSKVEGKAKRNNGKKNASYKTEADFLVEKYDKDYGSDGRDAYKGKVSFPYGVAAGDPYPDSAILWTHPVPEDSQTKLPVCLRYQTSKNKNDFSKENLVDDSYAWTTSEVDYSFKVETSGLSPKTQYYYRFFTCHDPSNVSPVGSFKSIPDYNDEDVDSLRLAVFSCSNLPFGYFNAYRAAAARKNGADYFVHVGDYIYEARGDGQTVEGESTYGDGRAINRVPAPDHEIVTLDDYRLRYGSYRKDKDLQTLHGGMAFFGIWDDHEVADNSYNHGTADSNNTDTGAVRGVRFTERKLAAVKAYYEWMPIRQVDTTDSLRIWRSFRYGKLADLFMLDTRNFDRDITDIYWNTPQIAALSNDTDRSLMGGKQEQWLYRNMIKSEERGATWKILSQQIVTNWQNYGTPSFMYNYDAWQGYRSNRRRLFDTIVNNKIDNTVILAGDSHANWVYDTVPEDRLNNTAYDPVTGKGSIGVEFAGTAVSSPSSYGANLTEASYLETAKKLVSINKNLQWAEGAHRGYFELEFTKTDCNAQFYGYVNNTNPNSDELLVAQFNVKKGANKLTRPINYGISPNSGSLQSQAVDYDKQKWNGTAFVVQN
;
A
#
# COMPACT_ATOMS: atom_id res chain seq x y z
N MET A 1 -5.28 30.43 52.21
CA MET A 1 -5.58 29.16 51.51
C MET A 1 -6.66 29.24 50.44
N LYS A 2 -7.59 30.23 50.43
CA LYS A 2 -8.64 30.33 49.39
C LYS A 2 -8.18 30.82 48.00
N ASN A 3 -6.98 31.42 47.88
CA ASN A 3 -6.45 31.95 46.60
C ASN A 3 -5.52 31.00 45.83
N ILE A 4 -5.23 29.79 46.35
CA ILE A 4 -4.38 28.81 45.65
C ILE A 4 -5.23 27.79 44.88
N PHE A 5 -6.46 27.52 45.32
CA PHE A 5 -7.37 26.59 44.64
C PHE A 5 -8.06 27.16 43.39
N ALA A 6 -8.21 28.49 43.29
CA ALA A 6 -8.80 29.13 42.11
C ALA A 6 -7.88 29.07 40.88
N SER A 7 -6.56 29.17 41.10
CA SER A 7 -5.55 29.10 40.03
C SER A 7 -5.39 27.67 39.49
N PHE A 8 -5.59 26.65 40.31
CA PHE A 8 -5.59 25.25 39.87
C PHE A 8 -6.87 24.87 39.11
N ALA A 9 -8.02 25.43 39.48
CA ALA A 9 -9.28 25.20 38.77
C ALA A 9 -9.32 25.86 37.38
N ALA A 10 -8.72 27.05 37.23
CA ALA A 10 -8.60 27.73 35.94
C ALA A 10 -7.59 27.04 35.00
N LEU A 11 -6.48 26.52 35.55
CA LEU A 11 -5.52 25.73 34.78
C LEU A 11 -6.13 24.39 34.31
N ALA A 12 -6.90 23.72 35.17
CA ALA A 12 -7.63 22.50 34.81
C ALA A 12 -8.72 22.77 33.76
N ALA A 13 -9.44 23.89 33.84
CA ALA A 13 -10.45 24.27 32.85
C ALA A 13 -9.82 24.60 31.47
N ALA A 14 -8.70 25.33 31.43
CA ALA A 14 -7.98 25.61 30.19
C ALA A 14 -7.38 24.35 29.54
N LEU A 15 -6.90 23.40 30.36
CA LEU A 15 -6.45 22.07 29.90
C LEU A 15 -7.60 21.17 29.43
N THR A 16 -8.83 21.34 29.94
CA THR A 16 -9.98 20.55 29.47
C THR A 16 -10.58 21.07 28.16
N VAL A 17 -10.48 22.36 27.86
CA VAL A 17 -11.06 22.94 26.64
C VAL A 17 -10.09 22.93 25.45
N SER A 18 -8.78 22.81 25.67
CA SER A 18 -7.84 22.48 24.59
C SER A 18 -8.05 21.07 24.04
N VAL A 19 -8.51 20.12 24.86
CA VAL A 19 -8.67 18.71 24.48
C VAL A 19 -9.90 18.46 23.59
N SER A 20 -11.02 19.18 23.77
CA SER A 20 -12.28 18.90 23.07
C SER A 20 -12.27 19.18 21.56
N ALA A 21 -11.62 20.26 21.13
CA ALA A 21 -11.47 20.63 19.72
C ALA A 21 -10.31 19.90 19.02
N LEU A 22 -9.37 19.34 19.79
CA LEU A 22 -8.35 18.43 19.28
C LEU A 22 -8.94 17.08 18.88
N VAL A 23 -9.92 16.54 19.62
CA VAL A 23 -10.49 15.20 19.35
C VAL A 23 -10.90 14.99 17.87
N PRO A 24 -11.59 15.92 17.19
CA PRO A 24 -11.98 15.72 15.81
C PRO A 24 -10.83 15.83 14.78
N LEU A 25 -9.75 16.57 15.09
CA LEU A 25 -8.53 16.60 14.27
C LEU A 25 -7.68 15.36 14.52
N GLU A 26 -7.51 14.97 15.78
CA GLU A 26 -6.79 13.77 16.22
C GLU A 26 -7.40 12.46 15.68
N ARG A 27 -8.72 12.47 15.46
CA ARG A 27 -9.44 11.36 14.81
C ARG A 27 -9.06 11.20 13.34
N ASN A 28 -8.66 12.28 12.67
CA ASN A 28 -8.12 12.19 11.32
C ASN A 28 -6.65 11.76 11.37
N LEU A 29 -6.43 10.48 11.15
CA LEU A 29 -5.13 9.80 11.17
C LEU A 29 -4.17 10.30 10.08
N ALA A 30 -4.62 11.09 9.10
CA ALA A 30 -3.73 11.75 8.13
C ALA A 30 -2.75 12.72 8.83
N TYR A 31 -3.14 13.33 9.96
CA TYR A 31 -2.26 14.19 10.76
C TYR A 31 -1.15 13.46 11.48
N ARG A 32 -1.21 12.12 11.56
CA ARG A 32 -0.12 11.33 12.13
C ARG A 32 1.00 11.08 11.10
N SER A 33 0.77 11.40 9.83
CA SER A 33 1.78 11.24 8.77
C SER A 33 3.14 11.86 9.16
N PRO A 34 4.26 11.20 8.81
CA PRO A 34 5.59 11.68 9.13
C PRO A 34 5.83 13.15 8.79
N SER A 35 6.50 13.87 9.70
CA SER A 35 6.87 15.26 9.45
C SER A 35 8.11 15.36 8.57
N LEU A 36 8.15 16.41 7.74
CA LEU A 36 9.30 16.73 6.89
C LEU A 36 10.49 17.31 7.67
N SER A 37 10.43 17.40 9.00
CA SER A 37 11.43 18.10 9.81
C SER A 37 12.73 17.31 9.91
N LEU A 38 13.71 17.67 9.08
CA LEU A 38 15.13 17.53 9.38
C LEU A 38 15.63 18.89 9.90
N SER A 39 16.06 18.95 11.16
CA SER A 39 16.80 20.06 11.77
C SER A 39 16.25 21.48 11.52
N ASN A 40 15.37 21.94 12.42
CA ASN A 40 15.12 23.34 12.86
C ASN A 40 13.61 23.62 12.99
N GLY A 41 13.05 23.27 14.15
CA GLY A 41 12.07 24.10 14.84
C GLY A 41 10.61 24.12 14.40
N ASP A 42 10.27 24.02 13.12
CA ASP A 42 8.90 24.32 12.67
C ASP A 42 8.23 23.11 11.98
N GLY A 43 8.03 22.04 12.75
CA GLY A 43 7.47 20.75 12.31
C GLY A 43 5.94 20.67 12.35
N LEU A 44 5.27 20.90 11.22
CA LEU A 44 3.80 20.93 11.09
C LEU A 44 3.08 19.57 10.88
N SER A 45 3.58 18.45 11.42
CA SER A 45 2.76 17.20 11.41
C SER A 45 2.89 16.32 12.65
N HIS A 46 3.46 16.84 13.73
CA HIS A 46 3.34 16.21 15.05
C HIS A 46 2.87 17.18 16.13
N ASP A 47 2.88 18.49 15.86
CA ASP A 47 2.44 19.50 16.81
C ASP A 47 0.98 19.88 16.52
N ILE A 48 0.05 19.01 16.94
CA ILE A 48 -1.40 19.25 16.80
C ILE A 48 -1.80 20.51 17.60
N GLU A 49 -1.08 20.86 18.67
CA GLU A 49 -1.27 22.12 19.40
C GLU A 49 -0.91 23.34 18.54
N HIS A 50 0.23 23.31 17.83
CA HIS A 50 0.65 24.33 16.89
C HIS A 50 -0.25 24.42 15.66
N ILE A 51 -0.66 23.29 15.06
CA ILE A 51 -1.64 23.24 13.98
C ILE A 51 -2.95 23.89 14.43
N GLY A 52 -3.46 23.47 15.59
CA GLY A 52 -4.61 24.10 16.21
C GLY A 52 -4.40 25.60 16.41
N SER A 53 -3.19 26.03 16.80
CA SER A 53 -2.84 27.44 16.99
C SER A 53 -2.82 28.25 15.69
N GLN A 54 -2.34 27.68 14.58
CA GLN A 54 -2.31 28.32 13.27
C GLN A 54 -3.71 28.39 12.66
N ILE A 55 -4.52 27.35 12.84
CA ILE A 55 -5.94 27.37 12.49
C ILE A 55 -6.64 28.48 13.28
N ARG A 56 -6.42 28.57 14.61
CA ARG A 56 -6.92 29.65 15.48
C ARG A 56 -6.42 31.04 15.04
N LYS A 57 -5.18 31.16 14.56
CA LYS A 57 -4.62 32.41 14.06
C LYS A 57 -5.22 32.83 12.72
N ARG A 58 -5.33 31.92 11.75
CA ARG A 58 -5.98 32.20 10.45
C ARG A 58 -7.46 32.55 10.62
N ALA A 59 -8.13 31.88 11.56
CA ALA A 59 -9.46 32.20 12.04
C ALA A 59 -9.54 33.63 12.60
N TYR A 60 -8.60 34.00 13.47
CA TYR A 60 -8.47 35.37 13.98
C TYR A 60 -8.27 36.37 12.85
N ASP A 61 -7.36 36.10 11.92
CA ASP A 61 -7.06 36.98 10.79
C ASP A 61 -8.26 37.11 9.84
N HIS A 62 -9.03 36.03 9.60
CA HIS A 62 -10.27 36.06 8.81
C HIS A 62 -11.40 36.80 9.54
N TYR A 63 -11.53 36.61 10.86
CA TYR A 63 -12.48 37.36 11.70
C TYR A 63 -12.13 38.85 11.74
N VAL A 64 -10.85 39.19 11.89
CA VAL A 64 -10.36 40.58 11.88
C VAL A 64 -10.60 41.17 10.50
N THR A 65 -10.25 40.49 9.42
CA THR A 65 -10.49 40.99 8.05
C THR A 65 -11.99 41.19 7.78
N SER A 66 -12.85 40.20 8.08
CA SER A 66 -14.31 40.29 7.88
C SER A 66 -15.02 41.29 8.80
N LYS A 67 -14.49 41.54 10.01
CA LYS A 67 -15.00 42.56 10.93
C LYS A 67 -14.39 43.93 10.73
N VAL A 68 -13.17 44.06 10.20
CA VAL A 68 -12.54 45.36 9.90
C VAL A 68 -13.18 45.96 8.65
N GLU A 69 -13.53 45.14 7.65
CA GLU A 69 -14.34 45.58 6.51
C GLU A 69 -15.80 45.91 6.91
N GLY A 70 -16.35 45.23 7.92
CA GLY A 70 -17.69 45.51 8.45
C GLY A 70 -17.79 46.62 9.51
N LYS A 71 -16.72 46.88 10.30
CA LYS A 71 -16.71 47.84 11.42
C LYS A 71 -16.11 49.19 11.08
N ALA A 72 -15.43 49.36 9.93
CA ALA A 72 -15.05 50.69 9.46
C ALA A 72 -16.26 51.60 9.10
N LYS A 73 -17.51 51.10 9.16
CA LYS A 73 -18.73 51.88 8.89
C LYS A 73 -19.77 51.99 10.01
N ARG A 74 -19.58 51.41 11.21
CA ARG A 74 -20.58 51.56 12.30
C ARG A 74 -19.94 51.71 13.68
N ASN A 75 -19.60 52.96 13.96
CA ASN A 75 -19.61 53.70 15.23
C ASN A 75 -19.68 52.96 16.59
N ASN A 76 -18.79 53.42 17.47
CA ASN A 76 -19.05 53.92 18.82
C ASN A 76 -20.04 53.17 19.73
N GLY A 77 -19.46 52.63 20.82
CA GLY A 77 -20.09 52.67 22.14
C GLY A 77 -21.00 51.49 22.49
N LYS A 78 -20.46 50.57 23.30
CA LYS A 78 -21.03 50.19 24.60
C LYS A 78 -20.12 49.18 25.29
N LYS A 79 -19.65 49.57 26.49
CA LYS A 79 -19.07 48.70 27.51
C LYS A 79 -20.18 47.81 28.07
N ASN A 80 -19.99 46.49 28.03
CA ASN A 80 -20.30 45.52 29.09
C ASN A 80 -20.35 44.10 28.53
N ALA A 81 -19.25 43.36 28.69
CA ALA A 81 -19.24 41.91 28.84
C ALA A 81 -17.94 41.55 29.57
N SER A 82 -18.06 41.00 30.78
CA SER A 82 -16.94 40.62 31.63
C SER A 82 -16.39 39.26 31.20
N TYR A 83 -15.26 39.25 30.49
CA TYR A 83 -14.44 38.06 30.31
C TYR A 83 -13.27 38.16 31.30
N LYS A 84 -13.02 37.10 32.10
CA LYS A 84 -12.04 37.15 33.19
C LYS A 84 -10.59 37.03 32.70
N THR A 85 -10.36 36.47 31.51
CA THR A 85 -9.09 36.53 30.79
C THR A 85 -9.32 36.53 29.27
N GLU A 86 -8.32 36.94 28.49
CA GLU A 86 -8.31 36.91 27.02
C GLU A 86 -8.38 35.47 26.47
N ALA A 87 -7.82 34.50 27.21
CA ALA A 87 -7.93 33.08 26.91
C ALA A 87 -9.37 32.57 27.06
N ASP A 88 -10.12 32.99 28.09
CA ASP A 88 -11.52 32.60 28.27
C ASP A 88 -12.41 33.12 27.13
N PHE A 89 -12.14 34.34 26.64
CA PHE A 89 -12.82 34.91 25.48
C PHE A 89 -12.49 34.16 24.19
N LEU A 90 -11.23 33.75 23.99
CA LEU A 90 -10.81 33.01 22.81
C LEU A 90 -11.34 31.58 22.79
N VAL A 91 -11.41 30.93 23.95
CA VAL A 91 -11.89 29.56 24.11
C VAL A 91 -13.41 29.44 23.93
N GLU A 92 -14.21 30.27 24.62
CA GLU A 92 -15.68 30.24 24.48
C GLU A 92 -16.11 30.63 23.05
N LYS A 93 -15.34 31.50 22.41
CA LYS A 93 -15.61 31.92 21.03
C LYS A 93 -15.07 30.92 20.00
N TYR A 94 -13.96 30.24 20.27
CA TYR A 94 -13.48 29.12 19.47
C TYR A 94 -14.45 27.94 19.55
N ASP A 95 -15.02 27.60 20.70
CA ASP A 95 -16.04 26.56 20.80
C ASP A 95 -17.38 26.97 20.14
N LYS A 96 -17.64 28.26 19.97
CA LYS A 96 -18.88 28.80 19.37
C LYS A 96 -18.76 29.13 17.87
N ASP A 97 -17.54 29.32 17.39
CA ASP A 97 -17.20 29.59 15.98
C ASP A 97 -16.56 28.34 15.29
N TYR A 98 -15.88 27.46 16.04
CA TYR A 98 -15.11 26.28 15.56
C TYR A 98 -15.41 24.96 16.32
N GLY A 99 -16.05 24.99 17.49
CA GLY A 99 -16.36 23.81 18.29
C GLY A 99 -17.69 23.17 17.90
N SER A 100 -17.65 21.89 17.52
CA SER A 100 -18.80 20.96 17.36
C SER A 100 -19.94 21.34 16.39
N ASP A 101 -20.09 22.59 15.94
CA ASP A 101 -21.25 23.07 15.17
C ASP A 101 -20.93 23.53 13.74
N GLY A 102 -19.66 23.50 13.31
CA GLY A 102 -19.26 23.67 11.91
C GLY A 102 -19.43 25.09 11.34
N ARG A 103 -19.46 26.14 12.17
CA ARG A 103 -19.71 27.51 11.69
C ARG A 103 -18.60 28.11 10.82
N ASP A 104 -17.33 27.80 11.06
CA ASP A 104 -16.18 28.26 10.26
C ASP A 104 -15.50 27.10 9.48
N ALA A 105 -16.19 25.97 9.34
CA ALA A 105 -15.87 24.95 8.34
C ALA A 105 -16.30 25.44 6.96
N TYR A 106 -15.72 24.88 5.91
CA TYR A 106 -16.22 25.04 4.56
C TYR A 106 -17.69 24.53 4.48
N LYS A 107 -18.61 25.45 4.16
CA LYS A 107 -20.06 25.19 4.01
C LYS A 107 -20.52 25.06 2.55
N GLY A 108 -19.57 25.06 1.62
CA GLY A 108 -19.86 24.76 0.24
C GLY A 108 -19.86 23.26 -0.01
N LYS A 109 -20.24 22.87 -1.23
CA LYS A 109 -20.19 21.48 -1.66
C LYS A 109 -18.75 21.01 -1.83
N VAL A 110 -18.50 19.77 -1.44
CA VAL A 110 -17.26 19.06 -1.73
C VAL A 110 -17.54 17.96 -2.74
N SER A 111 -16.56 17.67 -3.58
CA SER A 111 -16.57 16.52 -4.47
C SER A 111 -15.65 15.42 -3.92
N PHE A 112 -15.88 14.18 -4.36
CA PHE A 112 -15.06 13.01 -4.00
C PHE A 112 -14.40 12.42 -5.26
N PRO A 113 -13.55 13.18 -5.96
CA PRO A 113 -13.05 12.80 -7.28
C PRO A 113 -12.11 11.59 -7.24
N TYR A 114 -11.55 11.28 -6.07
CA TYR A 114 -10.59 10.20 -5.81
C TYR A 114 -11.24 8.95 -5.18
N GLY A 115 -12.58 8.93 -5.11
CA GLY A 115 -13.33 7.83 -4.53
C GLY A 115 -13.14 7.67 -3.02
N VAL A 116 -13.43 6.48 -2.53
CA VAL A 116 -13.29 6.07 -1.14
C VAL A 116 -12.40 4.85 -1.06
N ALA A 117 -11.81 4.57 0.10
CA ALA A 117 -11.04 3.36 0.32
C ALA A 117 -11.16 2.85 1.76
N ALA A 118 -10.99 1.54 1.93
CA ALA A 118 -10.81 0.93 3.24
C ALA A 118 -9.52 0.11 3.24
N GLY A 119 -8.88 -0.02 4.40
CA GLY A 119 -7.62 -0.75 4.50
C GLY A 119 -7.26 -1.13 5.92
N ASP A 120 -6.25 -1.99 6.03
CA ASP A 120 -5.80 -2.63 7.25
C ASP A 120 -6.98 -3.09 8.15
N PRO A 121 -7.90 -3.94 7.68
CA PRO A 121 -8.96 -4.44 8.55
C PRO A 121 -8.41 -5.26 9.73
N TYR A 122 -9.00 -5.03 10.90
CA TYR A 122 -8.86 -5.77 12.14
C TYR A 122 -10.21 -6.41 12.53
N PRO A 123 -10.28 -7.26 13.57
CA PRO A 123 -11.52 -7.94 13.92
C PRO A 123 -12.63 -6.96 14.32
N ASP A 124 -12.24 -5.85 14.94
CA ASP A 124 -13.12 -4.87 15.56
C ASP A 124 -13.02 -3.46 14.94
N SER A 125 -12.15 -3.27 13.95
CA SER A 125 -11.85 -1.96 13.37
C SER A 125 -11.31 -2.02 11.94
N ALA A 126 -11.40 -0.92 11.21
CA ALA A 126 -10.77 -0.76 9.89
C ALA A 126 -10.47 0.71 9.60
N ILE A 127 -9.50 0.98 8.73
CA ILE A 127 -9.22 2.34 8.27
C ILE A 127 -10.16 2.66 7.12
N LEU A 128 -10.82 3.81 7.20
CA LEU A 128 -11.61 4.41 6.14
C LEU A 128 -10.90 5.66 5.62
N TRP A 129 -10.87 5.84 4.32
CA TRP A 129 -10.19 6.93 3.65
C TRP A 129 -11.05 7.56 2.56
N THR A 130 -10.94 8.88 2.44
CA THR A 130 -11.40 9.66 1.28
C THR A 130 -10.59 10.94 1.17
N HIS A 131 -10.68 11.63 0.04
CA HIS A 131 -10.08 12.95 -0.15
C HIS A 131 -11.14 13.91 -0.73
N PRO A 132 -11.81 14.71 0.14
CA PRO A 132 -12.77 15.71 -0.29
C PRO A 132 -12.08 16.90 -0.96
N VAL A 133 -12.61 17.33 -2.11
CA VAL A 133 -12.16 18.53 -2.81
C VAL A 133 -13.27 19.60 -2.74
N PRO A 134 -13.06 20.70 -2.00
CA PRO A 134 -13.97 21.85 -2.01
C PRO A 134 -14.23 22.37 -3.44
N GLU A 135 -15.48 22.68 -3.79
CA GLU A 135 -15.80 23.29 -5.09
C GLU A 135 -15.22 24.71 -5.23
N ASP A 136 -15.07 25.42 -4.11
CA ASP A 136 -14.32 26.68 -4.05
C ASP A 136 -12.83 26.37 -3.93
N SER A 137 -12.12 26.38 -5.06
CA SER A 137 -10.68 26.09 -5.14
C SER A 137 -9.80 27.11 -4.38
N GLN A 138 -10.34 28.28 -4.04
CA GLN A 138 -9.62 29.30 -3.29
C GLN A 138 -9.75 29.11 -1.77
N THR A 139 -10.66 28.24 -1.33
CA THR A 139 -10.89 28.05 0.10
C THR A 139 -9.68 27.43 0.79
N LYS A 140 -9.37 27.98 1.97
CA LYS A 140 -8.40 27.41 2.93
C LYS A 140 -9.10 26.99 4.22
N LEU A 141 -10.43 26.94 4.21
CA LEU A 141 -11.23 26.56 5.36
C LEU A 141 -11.16 25.05 5.59
N PRO A 142 -11.10 24.60 6.85
CA PRO A 142 -11.22 23.19 7.19
C PRO A 142 -12.52 22.56 6.65
N VAL A 143 -12.46 21.29 6.25
CA VAL A 143 -13.62 20.50 5.85
C VAL A 143 -13.98 19.53 6.98
N CYS A 144 -15.23 19.58 7.44
CA CYS A 144 -15.79 18.60 8.38
C CYS A 144 -16.55 17.53 7.58
N LEU A 145 -16.13 16.26 7.74
CA LEU A 145 -16.88 15.12 7.23
C LEU A 145 -17.38 14.25 8.38
N ARG A 146 -18.63 13.83 8.27
CA ARG A 146 -19.20 12.72 9.03
C ARG A 146 -19.01 11.44 8.23
N TYR A 147 -18.69 10.35 8.91
CA TYR A 147 -18.54 9.02 8.34
C TYR A 147 -19.45 8.06 9.09
N GLN A 148 -20.04 7.14 8.32
CA GLN A 148 -20.96 6.14 8.83
C GLN A 148 -20.52 4.77 8.36
N THR A 149 -20.58 3.79 9.26
CA THR A 149 -20.36 2.37 8.96
C THR A 149 -21.62 1.59 9.29
N SER A 150 -22.16 0.87 8.30
CA SER A 150 -23.41 0.11 8.38
C SER A 150 -23.20 -1.36 8.08
N LYS A 151 -24.02 -2.21 8.69
CA LYS A 151 -24.17 -3.65 8.36
C LYS A 151 -24.94 -3.87 7.06
N ASN A 152 -25.58 -2.85 6.51
CA ASN A 152 -26.43 -2.94 5.32
C ASN A 152 -26.05 -1.86 4.29
N LYS A 153 -25.84 -2.28 3.04
CA LYS A 153 -25.45 -1.39 1.93
C LYS A 153 -26.41 -0.25 1.68
N ASN A 154 -27.70 -0.52 1.84
CA ASN A 154 -28.78 0.39 1.45
C ASN A 154 -29.50 1.03 2.64
N ASP A 155 -29.08 0.71 3.87
CA ASP A 155 -29.71 1.22 5.09
C ASP A 155 -28.67 1.73 6.08
N PHE A 156 -28.68 3.05 6.28
CA PHE A 156 -27.86 3.77 7.25
C PHE A 156 -28.72 4.33 8.40
N SER A 157 -29.81 3.65 8.75
CA SER A 157 -30.61 3.89 9.95
C SER A 157 -29.81 3.55 11.22
N LYS A 158 -30.21 4.14 12.34
CA LYS A 158 -29.52 3.99 13.63
C LYS A 158 -29.38 2.53 14.07
N GLU A 159 -30.31 1.68 13.67
CA GLU A 159 -30.37 0.25 13.98
C GLU A 159 -29.29 -0.55 13.24
N ASN A 160 -28.86 -0.09 12.06
CA ASN A 160 -27.87 -0.77 11.22
C ASN A 160 -26.46 -0.18 11.31
N LEU A 161 -26.31 1.01 11.90
CA LEU A 161 -25.01 1.66 12.12
C LEU A 161 -24.23 0.97 13.25
N VAL A 162 -22.93 0.78 13.02
CA VAL A 162 -21.97 0.39 14.07
C VAL A 162 -21.06 1.55 14.47
N ASP A 163 -20.90 2.53 13.58
CA ASP A 163 -20.16 3.76 13.84
C ASP A 163 -20.81 4.91 13.07
N ASP A 164 -20.86 6.07 13.71
CA ASP A 164 -21.46 7.30 13.19
C ASP A 164 -20.80 8.51 13.84
N SER A 165 -19.68 8.91 13.28
CA SER A 165 -18.74 9.85 13.88
C SER A 165 -18.27 10.87 12.85
N TYR A 166 -17.57 11.92 13.27
CA TYR A 166 -17.08 12.97 12.36
C TYR A 166 -15.64 13.35 12.68
N ALA A 167 -14.90 13.84 11.68
CA ALA A 167 -13.56 14.37 11.85
C ALA A 167 -13.36 15.59 10.94
N TRP A 168 -12.22 16.24 11.09
CA TRP A 168 -11.85 17.41 10.30
C TRP A 168 -10.63 17.11 9.44
N THR A 169 -10.56 17.77 8.29
CA THR A 169 -9.39 17.76 7.44
C THR A 169 -9.10 19.15 6.90
N THR A 170 -7.82 19.46 6.66
CA THR A 170 -7.33 20.79 6.26
C THR A 170 -6.28 20.65 5.17
N SER A 171 -5.92 21.78 4.55
CA SER A 171 -4.88 21.81 3.52
C SER A 171 -3.49 21.36 4.00
N GLU A 172 -3.25 21.20 5.31
CA GLU A 172 -1.95 20.75 5.85
C GLU A 172 -1.66 19.27 5.54
N VAL A 173 -2.70 18.46 5.46
CA VAL A 173 -2.69 17.05 5.04
C VAL A 173 -3.33 16.87 3.66
N ASP A 174 -3.31 17.95 2.86
CA ASP A 174 -3.96 18.01 1.54
C ASP A 174 -5.44 17.62 1.58
N TYR A 175 -6.16 17.97 2.64
CA TYR A 175 -7.54 17.55 2.87
C TYR A 175 -7.76 16.02 2.89
N SER A 176 -6.71 15.19 2.96
CA SER A 176 -6.83 13.75 3.14
C SER A 176 -7.61 13.46 4.41
N PHE A 177 -8.62 12.59 4.32
CA PHE A 177 -9.49 12.23 5.42
C PHE A 177 -9.34 10.75 5.69
N LYS A 178 -8.66 10.40 6.78
CA LYS A 178 -8.37 9.02 7.17
C LYS A 178 -8.81 8.79 8.60
N VAL A 179 -9.74 7.89 8.84
CA VAL A 179 -10.30 7.61 10.18
C VAL A 179 -10.31 6.13 10.46
N GLU A 180 -10.31 5.74 11.72
CA GLU A 180 -10.54 4.36 12.14
C GLU A 180 -12.00 4.20 12.54
N THR A 181 -12.72 3.33 11.84
CA THR A 181 -14.04 2.89 12.30
C THR A 181 -13.88 1.73 13.26
N SER A 182 -14.68 1.68 14.32
CA SER A 182 -14.54 0.70 15.41
C SER A 182 -15.89 0.08 15.80
N GLY A 183 -15.88 -0.86 16.76
CA GLY A 183 -17.09 -1.57 17.20
C GLY A 183 -17.57 -2.63 16.19
N LEU A 184 -16.69 -3.05 15.30
CA LEU A 184 -17.00 -4.05 14.29
C LEU A 184 -17.10 -5.45 14.92
N SER A 185 -17.87 -6.31 14.29
CA SER A 185 -17.87 -7.75 14.54
C SER A 185 -16.85 -8.40 13.61
N PRO A 186 -16.12 -9.44 14.05
CA PRO A 186 -15.16 -10.13 13.20
C PRO A 186 -15.79 -10.80 11.97
N LYS A 187 -14.99 -11.03 10.91
CA LYS A 187 -15.39 -11.75 9.68
C LYS A 187 -16.71 -11.25 9.06
N THR A 188 -17.00 -9.95 9.18
CA THR A 188 -18.30 -9.36 8.83
C THR A 188 -18.15 -8.34 7.71
N GLN A 189 -19.09 -8.37 6.75
CA GLN A 189 -19.17 -7.39 5.67
C GLN A 189 -19.80 -6.10 6.18
N TYR A 190 -19.13 -4.98 5.91
CA TYR A 190 -19.59 -3.63 6.22
C TYR A 190 -19.63 -2.74 4.99
N TYR A 191 -20.41 -1.68 5.10
CA TYR A 191 -20.55 -0.63 4.10
C TYR A 191 -20.35 0.73 4.77
N TYR A 192 -19.72 1.66 4.08
CA TYR A 192 -19.42 2.96 4.66
C TYR A 192 -19.60 4.09 3.66
N ARG A 193 -19.82 5.30 4.18
CA ARG A 193 -19.95 6.53 3.39
C ARG A 193 -19.47 7.73 4.19
N PHE A 194 -19.12 8.78 3.47
CA PHE A 194 -18.79 10.08 4.01
C PHE A 194 -19.79 11.12 3.51
N PHE A 195 -20.04 12.15 4.31
CA PHE A 195 -20.81 13.32 3.88
C PHE A 195 -20.38 14.53 4.68
N THR A 196 -20.63 15.73 4.15
CA THR A 196 -20.26 16.94 4.87
C THR A 196 -21.10 17.10 6.13
N CYS A 197 -20.50 17.60 7.21
CA CYS A 197 -21.23 17.77 8.48
C CYS A 197 -22.42 18.74 8.37
N HIS A 198 -22.40 19.66 7.39
CA HIS A 198 -23.41 20.69 7.21
C HIS A 198 -24.50 20.32 6.18
N ASP A 199 -24.23 19.39 5.25
CA ASP A 199 -25.16 18.95 4.21
C ASP A 199 -25.11 17.42 4.03
N PRO A 200 -26.03 16.67 4.68
CA PRO A 200 -26.11 15.22 4.55
C PRO A 200 -26.43 14.70 3.14
N SER A 201 -26.85 15.58 2.21
CA SER A 201 -27.07 15.20 0.81
C SER A 201 -25.79 15.18 -0.02
N ASN A 202 -24.72 15.86 0.44
CA ASN A 202 -23.41 15.84 -0.19
C ASN A 202 -22.61 14.60 0.25
N VAL A 203 -22.99 13.45 -0.31
CA VAL A 203 -22.48 12.13 0.07
C VAL A 203 -21.42 11.61 -0.92
N SER A 204 -20.44 10.88 -0.40
CA SER A 204 -19.47 10.11 -1.19
C SER A 204 -20.14 8.90 -1.86
N PRO A 205 -19.44 8.23 -2.80
CA PRO A 205 -19.76 6.84 -3.11
C PRO A 205 -19.77 5.98 -1.84
N VAL A 206 -20.65 4.98 -1.80
CA VAL A 206 -20.67 3.97 -0.73
C VAL A 206 -19.58 2.95 -1.01
N GLY A 207 -18.65 2.80 -0.06
CA GLY A 207 -17.64 1.76 -0.10
C GLY A 207 -18.03 0.52 0.72
N SER A 208 -17.28 -0.55 0.59
CA SER A 208 -17.45 -1.78 1.35
C SER A 208 -16.11 -2.41 1.74
N PHE A 209 -16.10 -3.11 2.88
CA PHE A 209 -14.95 -3.88 3.34
C PHE A 209 -15.41 -5.00 4.28
N LYS A 210 -14.58 -6.01 4.48
CA LYS A 210 -14.81 -7.12 5.41
C LYS A 210 -13.83 -7.01 6.57
N SER A 211 -14.30 -7.03 7.81
CA SER A 211 -13.40 -7.16 8.97
C SER A 211 -12.72 -8.54 8.95
N ILE A 212 -11.49 -8.65 9.46
CA ILE A 212 -10.85 -9.97 9.58
C ILE A 212 -11.50 -10.79 10.71
N PRO A 213 -11.36 -12.12 10.75
CA PRO A 213 -11.79 -12.96 11.86
C PRO A 213 -11.08 -12.59 13.17
N ASP A 214 -11.62 -13.06 14.29
CA ASP A 214 -10.91 -12.99 15.56
C ASP A 214 -9.54 -13.67 15.43
N TYR A 215 -8.54 -13.14 16.12
CA TYR A 215 -7.15 -13.59 15.96
C TYR A 215 -6.93 -15.07 16.28
N ASN A 216 -7.80 -15.70 17.08
CA ASN A 216 -7.67 -17.12 17.43
C ASN A 216 -8.81 -18.00 16.88
N ASP A 217 -9.63 -17.48 15.97
CA ASP A 217 -10.71 -18.24 15.34
C ASP A 217 -10.17 -19.48 14.60
N GLU A 218 -10.63 -20.66 15.00
CA GLU A 218 -10.25 -21.95 14.39
C GLU A 218 -11.20 -22.35 13.25
N ASP A 219 -12.36 -21.69 13.12
CA ASP A 219 -13.44 -22.00 12.19
C ASP A 219 -13.43 -21.08 10.94
N VAL A 220 -12.23 -20.62 10.59
CA VAL A 220 -12.01 -19.89 9.34
C VAL A 220 -11.81 -20.89 8.19
N ASP A 221 -12.80 -20.94 7.29
CA ASP A 221 -12.78 -21.87 6.14
C ASP A 221 -11.79 -21.46 5.05
N SER A 222 -11.76 -20.16 4.72
CA SER A 222 -10.92 -19.64 3.64
C SER A 222 -10.50 -18.18 3.84
N LEU A 223 -9.35 -17.84 3.24
CA LEU A 223 -8.88 -16.47 3.01
C LEU A 223 -8.61 -16.31 1.51
N ARG A 224 -9.23 -15.31 0.87
CA ARG A 224 -9.02 -15.02 -0.55
C ARG A 224 -8.36 -13.66 -0.74
N LEU A 225 -7.22 -13.63 -1.44
CA LEU A 225 -6.42 -12.45 -1.71
C LEU A 225 -6.27 -12.23 -3.21
N ALA A 226 -6.43 -11.01 -3.69
CA ALA A 226 -5.94 -10.58 -5.00
C ALA A 226 -4.63 -9.81 -4.81
N VAL A 227 -3.59 -10.10 -5.61
CA VAL A 227 -2.24 -9.54 -5.42
C VAL A 227 -1.81 -8.76 -6.66
N PHE A 228 -1.34 -7.53 -6.44
CA PHE A 228 -0.99 -6.57 -7.48
C PHE A 228 0.36 -5.90 -7.21
N SER A 229 0.99 -5.40 -8.28
CA SER A 229 2.13 -4.47 -8.23
C SER A 229 2.22 -3.68 -9.54
N CYS A 230 3.08 -2.65 -9.57
CA CYS A 230 3.59 -2.03 -10.80
C CYS A 230 2.48 -1.50 -11.72
N SER A 231 1.86 -0.41 -11.27
CA SER A 231 0.68 0.21 -11.88
C SER A 231 1.01 1.44 -12.71
N ASN A 232 2.05 1.41 -13.56
CA ASN A 232 2.47 2.63 -14.25
C ASN A 232 1.40 3.21 -15.19
N LEU A 233 0.93 4.42 -14.89
CA LEU A 233 -0.18 5.09 -15.56
C LEU A 233 0.02 5.28 -17.07
N PRO A 234 1.19 5.72 -17.58
CA PRO A 234 1.45 5.92 -19.01
C PRO A 234 1.41 4.64 -19.85
N PHE A 235 1.65 3.47 -19.25
CA PHE A 235 1.79 2.22 -20.01
C PHE A 235 0.49 1.45 -20.24
N GLY A 236 -0.59 1.81 -19.55
CA GLY A 236 -1.87 1.14 -19.79
C GLY A 236 -2.99 1.51 -18.84
N TYR A 237 -4.15 0.94 -19.15
CA TYR A 237 -5.34 1.03 -18.33
C TYR A 237 -5.30 0.01 -17.20
N PHE A 238 -5.96 0.32 -16.09
CA PHE A 238 -5.97 -0.55 -14.92
C PHE A 238 -7.07 -1.62 -14.99
N ASN A 239 -7.14 -2.32 -16.12
CA ASN A 239 -8.14 -3.36 -16.40
C ASN A 239 -8.17 -4.45 -15.32
N ALA A 240 -7.01 -4.82 -14.79
CA ALA A 240 -6.83 -5.77 -13.70
C ALA A 240 -7.64 -5.41 -12.44
N TYR A 241 -7.65 -4.13 -12.06
CA TYR A 241 -8.40 -3.66 -10.90
C TYR A 241 -9.91 -3.79 -11.08
N ARG A 242 -10.43 -3.49 -12.28
CA ARG A 242 -11.84 -3.68 -12.58
C ARG A 242 -12.24 -5.14 -12.50
N ALA A 243 -11.48 -6.05 -13.10
CA ALA A 243 -11.87 -7.46 -13.12
C ALA A 243 -11.87 -8.09 -11.73
N ALA A 244 -10.84 -7.83 -10.93
CA ALA A 244 -10.79 -8.30 -9.55
C ALA A 244 -11.97 -7.77 -8.73
N ALA A 245 -12.31 -6.49 -8.87
CA ALA A 245 -13.45 -5.90 -8.17
C ALA A 245 -14.82 -6.43 -8.64
N ALA A 246 -14.95 -6.82 -9.91
CA ALA A 246 -16.20 -7.32 -10.49
C ALA A 246 -16.41 -8.84 -10.29
N ARG A 247 -15.37 -9.57 -9.92
CA ARG A 247 -15.38 -11.03 -9.87
C ARG A 247 -16.30 -11.57 -8.78
N LYS A 248 -17.28 -12.38 -9.18
CA LYS A 248 -18.14 -13.10 -8.24
C LYS A 248 -17.32 -14.17 -7.52
N ASN A 249 -17.48 -14.24 -6.19
CA ASN A 249 -16.71 -15.14 -5.33
C ASN A 249 -15.18 -14.94 -5.43
N GLY A 250 -14.73 -13.75 -5.86
CA GLY A 250 -13.32 -13.37 -5.93
C GLY A 250 -12.70 -13.09 -4.56
N ALA A 251 -11.66 -12.28 -4.55
CA ALA A 251 -10.93 -11.93 -3.34
C ALA A 251 -11.78 -11.21 -2.27
N ASP A 252 -11.49 -11.52 -0.99
CA ASP A 252 -12.04 -10.78 0.17
C ASP A 252 -11.25 -9.48 0.41
N TYR A 253 -9.95 -9.51 0.09
CA TYR A 253 -8.99 -8.44 0.29
C TYR A 253 -8.05 -8.36 -0.90
N PHE A 254 -7.45 -7.20 -1.12
CA PHE A 254 -6.34 -7.09 -2.05
C PHE A 254 -5.05 -6.64 -1.38
N VAL A 255 -3.95 -7.21 -1.86
CA VAL A 255 -2.58 -6.90 -1.47
C VAL A 255 -1.94 -6.15 -2.63
N HIS A 256 -1.30 -5.01 -2.36
CA HIS A 256 -0.43 -4.36 -3.34
C HIS A 256 0.98 -4.33 -2.77
N VAL A 257 1.92 -4.95 -3.48
CA VAL A 257 3.29 -5.15 -3.01
C VAL A 257 4.27 -4.06 -3.47
N GLY A 258 3.75 -3.02 -4.13
CA GLY A 258 4.44 -1.75 -4.38
C GLY A 258 4.41 -1.33 -5.84
N ASP A 259 5.01 -0.17 -6.15
CA ASP A 259 4.86 0.56 -7.42
C ASP A 259 3.41 0.93 -7.73
N TYR A 260 2.72 1.45 -6.71
CA TYR A 260 1.36 1.98 -6.83
C TYR A 260 1.35 3.25 -7.68
N ILE A 261 2.40 4.06 -7.55
CA ILE A 261 2.72 5.18 -8.43
C ILE A 261 4.11 4.99 -9.01
N TYR A 262 4.38 5.73 -10.09
CA TYR A 262 5.72 6.01 -10.57
C TYR A 262 6.01 7.49 -10.38
N GLU A 263 7.27 7.83 -10.17
CA GLU A 263 7.82 9.16 -9.89
C GLU A 263 8.25 9.91 -11.16
N ALA A 264 8.65 9.15 -12.18
CA ALA A 264 9.18 9.67 -13.45
C ALA A 264 8.17 10.52 -14.23
N ARG A 265 8.69 11.33 -15.17
CA ARG A 265 7.92 11.98 -16.22
C ARG A 265 7.28 10.93 -17.14
N GLY A 266 6.04 11.15 -17.57
CA GLY A 266 5.25 10.15 -18.31
C GLY A 266 4.73 10.59 -19.67
N ASP A 267 5.29 11.66 -20.24
CA ASP A 267 4.94 12.18 -21.56
C ASP A 267 5.89 11.72 -22.68
N GLY A 268 6.90 10.91 -22.37
CA GLY A 268 7.90 10.45 -23.32
C GLY A 268 8.92 11.51 -23.77
N GLN A 269 8.90 12.74 -23.25
CA GLN A 269 9.93 13.73 -23.57
C GLN A 269 11.20 13.47 -22.75
N THR A 270 12.35 13.54 -23.40
CA THR A 270 13.65 13.58 -22.72
C THR A 270 13.92 15.00 -22.27
N VAL A 271 14.01 15.20 -20.95
CA VAL A 271 14.44 16.46 -20.35
C VAL A 271 15.68 16.22 -19.51
N GLU A 272 16.69 17.07 -19.68
CA GLU A 272 17.95 16.96 -18.96
C GLU A 272 17.72 17.02 -17.44
N GLY A 273 18.24 16.02 -16.73
CA GLY A 273 18.11 15.91 -15.28
C GLY A 273 16.74 15.43 -14.78
N GLU A 274 15.88 14.91 -15.67
CA GLU A 274 14.62 14.25 -15.29
C GLU A 274 14.55 12.82 -15.84
N SER A 275 14.11 11.91 -14.99
CA SER A 275 13.75 10.54 -15.36
C SER A 275 12.47 10.54 -16.19
N THR A 276 12.47 9.86 -17.34
CA THR A 276 11.29 9.66 -18.19
C THR A 276 10.99 8.18 -18.31
N TYR A 277 9.77 7.77 -17.96
CA TYR A 277 9.35 6.37 -18.03
C TYR A 277 7.92 6.22 -18.58
N GLY A 278 7.87 5.94 -19.88
CA GLY A 278 6.63 5.78 -20.65
C GLY A 278 6.16 7.04 -21.38
N ASP A 279 5.25 6.85 -22.34
CA ASP A 279 4.55 7.92 -23.06
C ASP A 279 3.04 7.67 -22.99
N GLY A 280 2.37 8.42 -22.12
CA GLY A 280 0.93 8.32 -21.91
C GLY A 280 0.10 9.14 -22.90
N ARG A 281 0.70 9.91 -23.83
CA ARG A 281 -0.04 10.84 -24.69
C ARG A 281 -1.03 10.14 -25.60
N ALA A 282 -0.61 9.04 -26.22
CA ALA A 282 -1.43 8.29 -27.16
C ALA A 282 -2.72 7.73 -26.54
N ILE A 283 -2.72 7.52 -25.22
CA ILE A 283 -3.85 6.96 -24.47
C ILE A 283 -4.45 7.93 -23.45
N ASN A 284 -4.03 9.20 -23.46
CA ASN A 284 -4.46 10.26 -22.52
C ASN A 284 -4.23 9.88 -21.03
N ARG A 285 -3.05 9.34 -20.73
CA ARG A 285 -2.64 8.87 -19.39
C ARG A 285 -1.29 9.41 -18.95
N VAL A 286 -0.98 10.66 -19.30
CA VAL A 286 0.17 11.37 -18.74
C VAL A 286 -0.12 11.71 -17.27
N PRO A 287 0.73 11.30 -16.31
CA PRO A 287 0.53 11.57 -14.89
C PRO A 287 0.72 13.06 -14.59
N ALA A 288 0.12 13.53 -13.49
CA ALA A 288 0.31 14.90 -13.01
C ALA A 288 1.23 14.88 -11.76
N PRO A 289 2.14 15.85 -11.59
CA PRO A 289 2.60 16.78 -12.62
C PRO A 289 3.35 16.04 -13.74
N ASP A 290 3.43 16.67 -14.91
CA ASP A 290 4.16 16.17 -16.08
C ASP A 290 5.67 16.51 -15.99
N HIS A 291 6.28 16.05 -14.90
CA HIS A 291 7.71 16.10 -14.63
C HIS A 291 8.05 15.05 -13.57
N GLU A 292 9.34 14.81 -13.36
CA GLU A 292 9.79 13.97 -12.26
C GLU A 292 9.48 14.58 -10.88
N ILE A 293 8.79 13.82 -10.03
CA ILE A 293 8.30 14.31 -8.72
C ILE A 293 9.39 14.27 -7.65
N VAL A 294 9.56 15.38 -6.94
CA VAL A 294 10.55 15.49 -5.87
C VAL A 294 10.04 16.18 -4.61
N THR A 295 9.00 17.00 -4.70
CA THR A 295 8.41 17.73 -3.56
C THR A 295 7.13 17.08 -3.06
N LEU A 296 6.70 17.43 -1.83
CA LEU A 296 5.45 16.91 -1.27
C LEU A 296 4.22 17.21 -2.15
N ASP A 297 4.17 18.41 -2.73
CA ASP A 297 3.07 18.79 -3.63
C ASP A 297 3.11 17.98 -4.93
N ASP A 298 4.31 17.67 -5.45
CA ASP A 298 4.44 16.78 -6.61
C ASP A 298 3.91 15.38 -6.30
N TYR A 299 4.28 14.78 -5.16
CA TYR A 299 3.80 13.45 -4.76
C TYR A 299 2.28 13.44 -4.53
N ARG A 300 1.71 14.45 -3.87
CA ARG A 300 0.26 14.58 -3.68
C ARG A 300 -0.47 14.66 -5.02
N LEU A 301 0.02 15.48 -5.95
CA LEU A 301 -0.53 15.56 -7.31
C LEU A 301 -0.38 14.23 -8.06
N ARG A 302 0.72 13.50 -7.88
CA ARG A 302 0.93 12.17 -8.46
C ARG A 302 -0.09 11.16 -7.97
N TYR A 303 -0.26 11.02 -6.66
CA TYR A 303 -1.32 10.18 -6.10
C TYR A 303 -2.69 10.60 -6.60
N GLY A 304 -2.98 11.90 -6.62
CA GLY A 304 -4.24 12.42 -7.18
C GLY A 304 -4.45 12.02 -8.64
N SER A 305 -3.42 12.03 -9.48
CA SER A 305 -3.52 11.63 -10.88
C SER A 305 -3.82 10.13 -11.06
N TYR A 306 -3.22 9.26 -10.25
CA TYR A 306 -3.47 7.82 -10.27
C TYR A 306 -4.85 7.50 -9.67
N ARG A 307 -5.20 8.10 -8.53
CA ARG A 307 -6.48 7.88 -7.81
C ARG A 307 -7.70 8.41 -8.56
N LYS A 308 -7.54 9.17 -9.65
CA LYS A 308 -8.64 9.55 -10.56
C LYS A 308 -9.13 8.38 -11.42
N ASP A 309 -8.32 7.34 -11.59
CA ASP A 309 -8.68 6.17 -12.39
C ASP A 309 -9.91 5.45 -11.79
N LYS A 310 -10.90 5.16 -12.64
CA LYS A 310 -12.19 4.60 -12.20
C LYS A 310 -12.12 3.12 -11.86
N ASP A 311 -11.22 2.38 -12.48
CA ASP A 311 -11.02 0.96 -12.17
C ASP A 311 -10.31 0.83 -10.82
N LEU A 312 -9.33 1.70 -10.54
CA LEU A 312 -8.69 1.80 -9.23
C LEU A 312 -9.66 2.24 -8.12
N GLN A 313 -10.53 3.23 -8.39
CA GLN A 313 -11.59 3.63 -7.44
C GLN A 313 -12.56 2.48 -7.15
N THR A 314 -12.89 1.69 -8.18
CA THR A 314 -13.81 0.54 -8.03
C THR A 314 -13.21 -0.53 -7.13
N LEU A 315 -11.92 -0.85 -7.28
CA LEU A 315 -11.23 -1.81 -6.42
C LEU A 315 -11.18 -1.32 -4.97
N HIS A 316 -10.68 -0.11 -4.73
CA HIS A 316 -10.57 0.44 -3.38
C HIS A 316 -11.92 0.64 -2.68
N GLY A 317 -12.97 0.95 -3.44
CA GLY A 317 -14.32 1.08 -2.90
C GLY A 317 -15.01 -0.26 -2.64
N GLY A 318 -14.52 -1.37 -3.22
CA GLY A 318 -15.16 -2.68 -3.13
C GLY A 318 -14.61 -3.58 -2.01
N MET A 319 -13.32 -3.48 -1.70
CA MET A 319 -12.62 -4.39 -0.78
C MET A 319 -11.52 -3.69 0.01
N ALA A 320 -11.12 -4.29 1.14
CA ALA A 320 -10.10 -3.71 2.00
C ALA A 320 -8.68 -3.95 1.46
N PHE A 321 -7.85 -2.93 1.61
CA PHE A 321 -6.46 -2.87 1.16
C PHE A 321 -5.45 -3.34 2.19
N PHE A 322 -4.50 -4.18 1.78
CA PHE A 322 -3.23 -4.43 2.46
C PHE A 322 -2.07 -3.91 1.60
N GLY A 323 -1.55 -2.74 1.95
CA GLY A 323 -0.52 -2.06 1.16
C GLY A 323 0.87 -2.07 1.76
N ILE A 324 1.87 -2.16 0.88
CA ILE A 324 3.27 -1.82 1.15
C ILE A 324 3.85 -1.13 -0.10
N TRP A 325 4.77 -0.20 0.09
CA TRP A 325 5.49 0.46 -1.02
C TRP A 325 6.60 -0.42 -1.57
N ASP A 326 7.07 -0.08 -2.77
CA ASP A 326 8.37 -0.47 -3.32
C ASP A 326 9.24 0.79 -3.49
N ASP A 327 10.07 0.86 -4.53
CA ASP A 327 10.96 1.99 -4.80
C ASP A 327 10.25 3.16 -5.44
N HIS A 328 9.40 2.95 -6.45
CA HIS A 328 8.79 4.03 -7.23
C HIS A 328 7.79 4.91 -6.46
N GLU A 329 7.36 4.50 -5.26
CA GLU A 329 6.72 5.42 -4.31
C GLU A 329 7.63 6.56 -3.85
N VAL A 330 8.95 6.36 -3.91
CA VAL A 330 10.00 7.36 -3.70
C VAL A 330 10.69 7.65 -5.02
N ALA A 331 11.59 6.78 -5.48
CA ALA A 331 12.21 6.82 -6.80
C ALA A 331 12.93 5.49 -7.09
N ASP A 332 13.17 5.22 -8.36
CA ASP A 332 13.81 4.03 -8.93
C ASP A 332 15.03 3.52 -8.11
N ASN A 333 15.03 2.23 -7.80
CA ASN A 333 16.07 1.51 -7.05
C ASN A 333 16.49 2.20 -5.75
N SER A 334 15.52 2.63 -4.94
CA SER A 334 15.78 3.30 -3.65
C SER A 334 16.47 2.39 -2.63
N TYR A 335 17.35 3.00 -1.83
CA TYR A 335 17.99 2.41 -0.65
C TYR A 335 18.09 3.47 0.47
N ASN A 336 18.72 3.15 1.60
CA ASN A 336 18.73 4.04 2.77
C ASN A 336 19.36 5.42 2.53
N HIS A 337 20.27 5.57 1.55
CA HIS A 337 21.01 6.82 1.28
C HIS A 337 20.88 7.40 -0.14
N GLY A 338 20.12 6.77 -1.03
CA GLY A 338 19.92 7.27 -2.40
C GLY A 338 18.97 6.42 -3.24
N THR A 339 18.96 6.70 -4.53
CA THR A 339 18.20 6.05 -5.61
C THR A 339 19.11 5.89 -6.82
N ALA A 340 18.58 5.39 -7.94
CA ALA A 340 19.33 5.31 -9.19
C ALA A 340 19.79 6.67 -9.73
N ASP A 341 18.98 7.70 -9.51
CA ASP A 341 19.12 9.04 -10.07
C ASP A 341 19.53 10.10 -9.03
N SER A 342 19.48 9.79 -7.73
CA SER A 342 19.66 10.76 -6.66
C SER A 342 20.43 10.24 -5.45
N ASN A 343 21.06 11.15 -4.72
CA ASN A 343 21.61 10.90 -3.39
C ASN A 343 21.55 12.19 -2.54
N ASN A 344 22.20 12.18 -1.37
CA ASN A 344 22.19 13.30 -0.43
C ASN A 344 23.25 14.38 -0.67
N THR A 345 23.96 14.38 -1.81
CA THR A 345 24.92 15.43 -2.16
C THR A 345 24.26 16.52 -3.02
N ASP A 346 24.88 17.71 -3.09
CA ASP A 346 24.39 18.79 -3.96
C ASP A 346 24.40 18.42 -5.45
N THR A 347 25.35 17.61 -5.86
CA THR A 347 25.47 17.14 -7.25
C THR A 347 24.49 16.00 -7.57
N GLY A 348 23.97 15.31 -6.55
CA GLY A 348 22.98 14.24 -6.70
C GLY A 348 21.55 14.69 -6.42
N ALA A 349 21.31 16.00 -6.27
CA ALA A 349 19.98 16.55 -6.10
C ALA A 349 19.22 16.55 -7.42
N VAL A 350 18.00 16.03 -7.42
CA VAL A 350 17.11 16.03 -8.59
C VAL A 350 16.19 17.23 -8.47
N ARG A 351 16.18 18.09 -9.50
CA ARG A 351 15.43 19.35 -9.50
C ARG A 351 15.73 20.23 -8.25
N GLY A 352 16.96 20.18 -7.76
CA GLY A 352 17.41 20.93 -6.59
C GLY A 352 16.98 20.35 -5.24
N VAL A 353 16.37 19.16 -5.21
CA VAL A 353 15.93 18.48 -3.98
C VAL A 353 16.84 17.28 -3.72
N ARG A 354 17.41 17.21 -2.51
CA ARG A 354 18.25 16.09 -2.07
C ARG A 354 17.40 14.86 -1.75
N PHE A 355 17.98 13.67 -1.88
CA PHE A 355 17.27 12.40 -1.69
C PHE A 355 16.47 12.31 -0.37
N THR A 356 17.04 12.70 0.77
CA THR A 356 16.32 12.57 2.06
C THR A 356 15.07 13.45 2.11
N GLU A 357 15.12 14.64 1.51
CA GLU A 357 13.96 15.53 1.42
C GLU A 357 12.88 14.92 0.51
N ARG A 358 13.28 14.40 -0.66
CA ARG A 358 12.42 13.66 -1.59
C ARG A 358 11.75 12.47 -0.91
N LYS A 359 12.53 11.65 -0.19
CA LYS A 359 12.06 10.47 0.55
C LYS A 359 11.04 10.83 1.64
N LEU A 360 11.29 11.87 2.42
CA LEU A 360 10.34 12.30 3.46
C LEU A 360 9.04 12.86 2.85
N ALA A 361 9.12 13.56 1.71
CA ALA A 361 7.95 14.01 0.95
C ALA A 361 7.12 12.83 0.44
N ALA A 362 7.77 11.85 -0.19
CA ALA A 362 7.17 10.62 -0.66
C ALA A 362 6.45 9.84 0.46
N VAL A 363 7.17 9.58 1.57
CA VAL A 363 6.64 8.83 2.71
C VAL A 363 5.44 9.53 3.33
N LYS A 364 5.50 10.87 3.50
CA LYS A 364 4.37 11.64 4.01
C LYS A 364 3.16 11.52 3.08
N ALA A 365 3.34 11.72 1.77
CA ALA A 365 2.27 11.59 0.79
C ALA A 365 1.66 10.17 0.79
N TYR A 366 2.48 9.12 0.89
CA TYR A 366 2.02 7.73 0.99
C TYR A 366 1.08 7.54 2.19
N TYR A 367 1.48 8.00 3.38
CA TYR A 367 0.63 7.91 4.58
C TYR A 367 -0.62 8.79 4.50
N GLU A 368 -0.60 9.90 3.78
CA GLU A 368 -1.79 10.74 3.57
C GLU A 368 -2.80 10.06 2.62
N TRP A 369 -2.32 9.47 1.52
CA TRP A 369 -3.15 9.01 0.41
C TRP A 369 -3.53 7.53 0.46
N MET A 370 -2.89 6.72 1.31
CA MET A 370 -3.19 5.30 1.46
C MET A 370 -4.02 5.01 2.73
N PRO A 371 -5.01 4.09 2.67
CA PRO A 371 -5.84 3.71 3.82
C PRO A 371 -5.11 2.74 4.77
N ILE A 372 -3.87 3.06 5.13
CA ILE A 372 -3.04 2.25 6.03
C ILE A 372 -2.84 2.93 7.38
N ARG A 373 -2.60 2.11 8.41
CA ARG A 373 -2.17 2.59 9.72
C ARG A 373 -0.71 3.00 9.69
N GLN A 374 -0.40 4.04 10.44
CA GLN A 374 0.97 4.26 10.88
C GLN A 374 1.26 3.28 12.01
N VAL A 375 2.34 2.52 11.88
CA VAL A 375 2.67 1.43 12.81
C VAL A 375 3.26 1.98 14.10
N ASP A 376 4.11 3.00 13.99
CA ASP A 376 4.76 3.66 15.10
C ASP A 376 4.87 5.15 14.77
N THR A 377 4.30 6.00 15.61
CA THR A 377 4.35 7.45 15.42
C THR A 377 5.75 8.01 15.67
N THR A 378 6.64 7.26 16.33
CA THR A 378 8.02 7.66 16.64
C THR A 378 9.04 7.19 15.61
N ASP A 379 8.67 6.28 14.71
CA ASP A 379 9.51 5.77 13.63
C ASP A 379 8.80 5.98 12.29
N SER A 380 9.08 7.12 11.65
CA SER A 380 8.38 7.60 10.45
C SER A 380 8.48 6.66 9.25
N LEU A 381 9.52 5.84 9.16
CA LEU A 381 9.75 4.92 8.06
C LEU A 381 9.19 3.51 8.36
N ARG A 382 8.75 3.25 9.60
CA ARG A 382 8.23 1.93 9.98
C ARG A 382 6.83 1.68 9.40
N ILE A 383 6.76 0.89 8.34
CA ILE A 383 5.50 0.49 7.67
C ILE A 383 5.17 -1.01 7.78
N TRP A 384 6.15 -1.86 8.07
CA TRP A 384 5.95 -3.31 8.13
C TRP A 384 5.10 -3.72 9.33
N ARG A 385 4.17 -4.64 9.08
CA ARG A 385 3.10 -5.05 10.01
C ARG A 385 2.55 -6.42 9.63
N SER A 386 1.73 -7.00 10.50
CA SER A 386 1.17 -8.33 10.29
C SER A 386 -0.31 -8.41 10.64
N PHE A 387 -1.05 -9.25 9.92
CA PHE A 387 -2.48 -9.50 10.13
C PHE A 387 -2.70 -10.97 10.42
N ARG A 388 -3.39 -11.27 11.53
CA ARG A 388 -3.72 -12.64 11.93
C ARG A 388 -5.15 -12.95 11.50
N TYR A 389 -5.30 -13.88 10.58
CA TYR A 389 -6.59 -14.27 10.03
C TYR A 389 -7.03 -15.59 10.68
N GLY A 390 -7.48 -15.49 11.95
CA GLY A 390 -7.70 -16.66 12.82
C GLY A 390 -6.44 -17.52 12.97
N LYS A 391 -6.62 -18.83 13.05
CA LYS A 391 -5.55 -19.83 12.90
C LYS A 391 -5.34 -20.31 11.47
N LEU A 392 -6.04 -19.72 10.49
CA LEU A 392 -5.85 -20.09 9.09
C LEU A 392 -4.54 -19.53 8.54
N ALA A 393 -4.29 -18.23 8.68
CA ALA A 393 -3.13 -17.60 8.08
C ALA A 393 -2.61 -16.40 8.87
N ASP A 394 -1.31 -16.18 8.82
CA ASP A 394 -0.67 -14.91 9.18
C ASP A 394 -0.08 -14.26 7.94
N LEU A 395 -0.50 -13.02 7.67
CA LEU A 395 0.00 -12.18 6.59
C LEU A 395 1.04 -11.20 7.14
N PHE A 396 2.26 -11.25 6.64
CA PHE A 396 3.37 -10.37 7.00
C PHE A 396 3.67 -9.42 5.84
N MET A 397 3.48 -8.12 6.05
CA MET A 397 3.84 -7.08 5.07
C MET A 397 5.25 -6.58 5.40
N LEU A 398 6.21 -6.71 4.48
CA LEU A 398 7.63 -6.41 4.70
C LEU A 398 8.08 -5.20 3.88
N ASP A 399 8.93 -4.34 4.43
CA ASP A 399 9.65 -3.31 3.67
C ASP A 399 11.03 -3.85 3.23
N THR A 400 11.31 -3.85 1.93
CA THR A 400 12.63 -4.20 1.38
C THR A 400 13.23 -3.05 0.55
N ARG A 401 12.89 -1.80 0.87
CA ARG A 401 13.32 -0.60 0.12
C ARG A 401 13.71 0.54 1.04
N ASN A 402 12.73 1.16 1.68
CA ASN A 402 12.85 2.52 2.17
C ASN A 402 13.23 2.59 3.65
N PHE A 403 13.18 1.49 4.40
CA PHE A 403 13.56 1.52 5.81
C PHE A 403 15.08 1.58 6.02
N ASP A 404 15.78 0.48 5.80
CA ASP A 404 17.18 0.29 6.24
C ASP A 404 17.99 -0.58 5.25
N ARG A 405 17.58 -0.56 3.98
CA ARG A 405 18.24 -1.30 2.90
C ARG A 405 19.60 -0.69 2.57
N ASP A 406 20.65 -1.50 2.55
CA ASP A 406 21.97 -1.08 2.06
C ASP A 406 21.96 -0.78 0.57
N ILE A 407 22.98 -0.08 0.07
CA ILE A 407 23.14 0.23 -1.37
C ILE A 407 22.82 -0.96 -2.28
N THR A 408 22.05 -0.68 -3.32
CA THR A 408 21.58 -1.67 -4.30
C THR A 408 22.26 -1.48 -5.66
N ASP A 409 21.94 -2.34 -6.62
CA ASP A 409 22.30 -2.12 -8.02
C ASP A 409 21.53 -0.92 -8.57
N ILE A 410 22.27 0.15 -8.84
CA ILE A 410 21.78 1.40 -9.43
C ILE A 410 22.41 1.59 -10.82
N TYR A 411 22.51 0.47 -11.55
CA TYR A 411 22.97 0.34 -12.95
C TYR A 411 24.48 0.50 -13.17
N TRP A 412 25.12 1.54 -12.62
CA TRP A 412 26.55 1.80 -12.86
C TRP A 412 27.47 1.01 -11.90
N ASN A 413 26.93 0.47 -10.80
CA ASN A 413 27.68 -0.20 -9.74
C ASN A 413 27.45 -1.72 -9.69
N THR A 414 26.84 -2.33 -10.72
CA THR A 414 26.52 -3.76 -10.76
C THR A 414 27.70 -4.67 -10.38
N PRO A 415 28.94 -4.48 -10.92
CA PRO A 415 30.07 -5.34 -10.54
C PRO A 415 30.44 -5.24 -9.06
N GLN A 416 30.30 -4.06 -8.46
CA GLN A 416 30.53 -3.84 -7.04
C GLN A 416 29.46 -4.56 -6.24
N ILE A 417 28.17 -4.35 -6.53
CA ILE A 417 27.10 -5.02 -5.79
C ILE A 417 27.19 -6.53 -5.91
N ALA A 418 27.57 -7.05 -7.08
CA ALA A 418 27.86 -8.47 -7.28
C ALA A 418 28.94 -8.98 -6.32
N ALA A 419 30.07 -8.27 -6.20
CA ALA A 419 31.18 -8.63 -5.33
C ALA A 419 30.81 -8.62 -3.84
N LEU A 420 29.95 -7.67 -3.44
CA LEU A 420 29.48 -7.53 -2.05
C LEU A 420 28.24 -8.40 -1.74
N SER A 421 27.62 -9.06 -2.73
CA SER A 421 26.30 -9.68 -2.60
C SER A 421 26.18 -10.74 -1.50
N ASN A 422 27.29 -11.38 -1.14
CA ASN A 422 27.39 -12.41 -0.11
C ASN A 422 28.16 -11.94 1.14
N ASP A 423 28.36 -10.63 1.30
CA ASP A 423 28.86 -10.04 2.54
C ASP A 423 27.84 -10.30 3.68
N THR A 424 28.33 -10.72 4.85
CA THR A 424 27.48 -11.07 6.00
C THR A 424 26.79 -9.86 6.61
N ASP A 425 27.41 -8.69 6.50
CA ASP A 425 26.96 -7.46 7.15
C ASP A 425 25.88 -6.73 6.34
N ARG A 426 25.68 -7.14 5.07
CA ARG A 426 24.63 -6.56 4.24
C ARG A 426 23.23 -6.92 4.72
N SER A 427 22.35 -5.94 4.69
CA SER A 427 20.94 -6.08 5.04
C SER A 427 20.02 -5.42 4.00
N LEU A 428 18.94 -6.12 3.71
CA LEU A 428 17.84 -5.66 2.86
C LEU A 428 16.71 -5.05 3.69
N MET A 429 16.43 -5.63 4.85
CA MET A 429 15.31 -5.25 5.73
C MET A 429 15.75 -4.43 6.95
N GLY A 430 17.04 -4.47 7.31
CA GLY A 430 17.55 -3.94 8.57
C GLY A 430 17.28 -4.83 9.77
N GLY A 431 18.12 -4.68 10.80
CA GLY A 431 18.10 -5.57 11.98
C GLY A 431 16.77 -5.54 12.77
N LYS A 432 16.10 -4.38 12.84
CA LYS A 432 14.81 -4.25 13.54
C LYS A 432 13.71 -5.08 12.88
N GLN A 433 13.61 -5.01 11.55
CA GLN A 433 12.59 -5.74 10.80
C GLN A 433 12.91 -7.23 10.76
N GLU A 434 14.18 -7.62 10.55
CA GLU A 434 14.61 -9.02 10.61
C GLU A 434 14.20 -9.68 11.94
N GLN A 435 14.54 -9.06 13.08
CA GLN A 435 14.19 -9.59 14.40
C GLN A 435 12.68 -9.61 14.64
N TRP A 436 11.95 -8.63 14.13
CA TRP A 436 10.49 -8.62 14.20
C TRP A 436 9.90 -9.79 13.39
N LEU A 437 10.36 -9.98 12.15
CA LEU A 437 9.84 -11.01 11.25
C LEU A 437 10.09 -12.40 11.82
N TYR A 438 11.36 -12.73 12.13
CA TYR A 438 11.74 -14.06 12.58
C TYR A 438 11.00 -14.45 13.87
N ARG A 439 10.89 -13.53 14.83
CA ARG A 439 10.12 -13.77 16.07
C ARG A 439 8.64 -14.01 15.79
N ASN A 440 8.03 -13.27 14.88
CA ASN A 440 6.60 -13.45 14.61
C ASN A 440 6.30 -14.68 13.75
N MET A 441 7.20 -15.10 12.86
CA MET A 441 7.05 -16.37 12.14
C MET A 441 7.14 -17.56 13.09
N ILE A 442 8.09 -17.55 14.04
CA ILE A 442 8.20 -18.58 15.09
C ILE A 442 6.93 -18.60 15.94
N LYS A 443 6.46 -17.44 16.40
CA LYS A 443 5.19 -17.35 17.17
C LYS A 443 3.96 -17.80 16.37
N SER A 444 3.96 -17.58 15.05
CA SER A 444 2.89 -18.03 14.15
C SER A 444 2.82 -19.55 14.11
N GLU A 445 3.98 -20.20 13.95
CA GLU A 445 4.15 -21.64 14.00
C GLU A 445 3.73 -22.21 15.37
N GLU A 446 4.24 -21.64 16.46
CA GLU A 446 3.91 -22.06 17.85
C GLU A 446 2.41 -21.94 18.16
N ARG A 447 1.73 -20.94 17.59
CA ARG A 447 0.28 -20.74 17.74
C ARG A 447 -0.54 -21.76 16.95
N GLY A 448 0.07 -22.47 16.02
CA GLY A 448 -0.59 -23.41 15.11
C GLY A 448 -1.32 -22.73 13.95
N ALA A 449 -0.85 -21.56 13.50
CA ALA A 449 -1.36 -20.94 12.29
C ALA A 449 -1.00 -21.80 11.07
N THR A 450 -1.98 -22.07 10.19
CA THR A 450 -1.75 -22.99 9.07
C THR A 450 -0.80 -22.39 8.03
N TRP A 451 -1.03 -21.16 7.56
CA TRP A 451 -0.22 -20.53 6.51
C TRP A 451 0.57 -19.31 7.00
N LYS A 452 1.80 -19.18 6.54
CA LYS A 452 2.68 -18.03 6.82
C LYS A 452 2.95 -17.31 5.50
N ILE A 453 2.30 -16.17 5.29
CA ILE A 453 2.30 -15.45 4.01
C ILE A 453 3.24 -14.24 4.14
N LEU A 454 4.34 -14.25 3.40
CA LEU A 454 5.30 -13.13 3.34
C LEU A 454 4.99 -12.28 2.11
N SER A 455 4.41 -11.10 2.31
CA SER A 455 4.12 -10.13 1.25
C SER A 455 5.19 -9.07 1.20
N GLN A 456 5.91 -9.02 0.08
CA GLN A 456 7.05 -8.13 -0.12
C GLN A 456 7.24 -7.83 -1.61
N GLN A 457 8.21 -6.98 -1.91
CA GLN A 457 8.34 -6.25 -3.16
C GLN A 457 8.99 -7.10 -4.27
N ILE A 458 10.13 -7.73 -3.95
CA ILE A 458 11.10 -8.19 -4.94
C ILE A 458 11.30 -9.71 -4.91
N VAL A 459 11.59 -10.34 -6.05
CA VAL A 459 11.75 -11.81 -6.11
C VAL A 459 12.81 -12.31 -5.13
N THR A 460 12.41 -13.24 -4.26
CA THR A 460 13.22 -13.82 -3.19
C THR A 460 14.07 -15.00 -3.67
N ASN A 461 13.55 -15.79 -4.61
CA ASN A 461 14.26 -16.96 -5.10
C ASN A 461 15.45 -16.63 -6.01
N TRP A 462 16.36 -17.60 -6.11
CA TRP A 462 17.51 -17.49 -6.99
C TRP A 462 17.05 -17.65 -8.45
N GLN A 463 17.40 -16.68 -9.30
CA GLN A 463 17.05 -16.66 -10.71
C GLN A 463 18.25 -16.22 -11.56
N ASN A 464 18.63 -17.04 -12.52
CA ASN A 464 19.57 -16.73 -13.58
C ASN A 464 18.79 -16.27 -14.82
N TYR A 465 19.09 -15.08 -15.35
CA TYR A 465 18.43 -14.56 -16.56
C TYR A 465 19.12 -15.01 -17.86
N GLY A 466 20.27 -15.68 -17.76
CA GLY A 466 20.98 -16.29 -18.88
C GLY A 466 21.62 -15.28 -19.83
N THR A 467 21.90 -14.07 -19.36
CA THR A 467 22.59 -13.01 -20.10
C THR A 467 23.84 -12.58 -19.34
N PRO A 468 25.03 -12.48 -19.98
CA PRO A 468 26.25 -12.10 -19.27
C PRO A 468 26.20 -10.71 -18.62
N SER A 469 25.47 -9.77 -19.23
CA SER A 469 25.34 -8.38 -18.74
C SER A 469 24.29 -8.21 -17.63
N PHE A 470 23.42 -9.19 -17.42
CA PHE A 470 22.38 -9.15 -16.39
C PHE A 470 22.11 -10.58 -15.90
N MET A 471 23.14 -11.26 -15.39
CA MET A 471 23.02 -12.67 -15.03
C MET A 471 22.06 -12.88 -13.85
N TYR A 472 22.10 -11.95 -12.89
CA TYR A 472 21.33 -11.96 -11.65
C TYR A 472 20.76 -10.56 -11.40
N ASN A 473 19.57 -10.48 -10.82
CA ASN A 473 19.02 -9.20 -10.41
C ASN A 473 19.58 -8.83 -9.02
N TYR A 474 20.63 -8.00 -9.02
CA TYR A 474 21.26 -7.53 -7.78
C TYR A 474 20.48 -6.42 -7.07
N ASP A 475 19.41 -5.92 -7.69
CA ASP A 475 18.39 -5.12 -7.03
C ASP A 475 17.33 -5.99 -6.31
N ALA A 476 17.27 -7.29 -6.59
CA ALA A 476 16.44 -8.22 -5.83
C ALA A 476 17.22 -8.87 -4.66
N TRP A 477 16.65 -9.92 -4.05
CA TRP A 477 17.28 -10.66 -2.94
C TRP A 477 18.63 -11.30 -3.31
N GLN A 478 18.97 -11.41 -4.61
CA GLN A 478 20.28 -11.88 -5.06
C GLN A 478 21.41 -10.88 -4.79
N GLY A 479 21.08 -9.60 -4.57
CA GLY A 479 22.02 -8.58 -4.05
C GLY A 479 22.31 -8.69 -2.56
N TYR A 480 21.50 -9.45 -1.81
CA TYR A 480 21.50 -9.52 -0.35
C TYR A 480 21.49 -10.98 0.14
N ARG A 481 22.40 -11.80 -0.40
CA ARG A 481 22.41 -13.27 -0.22
C ARG A 481 22.51 -13.69 1.23
N SER A 482 23.26 -12.95 2.05
CA SER A 482 23.37 -13.22 3.49
C SER A 482 22.06 -12.96 4.23
N ASN A 483 21.35 -11.88 3.92
CA ASN A 483 20.02 -11.62 4.50
C ASN A 483 19.02 -12.69 4.06
N ARG A 484 19.03 -13.09 2.79
CA ARG A 484 18.22 -14.21 2.26
C ARG A 484 18.49 -15.51 3.01
N ARG A 485 19.77 -15.83 3.26
CA ARG A 485 20.17 -17.02 4.03
C ARG A 485 19.62 -16.97 5.45
N ARG A 486 19.70 -15.84 6.16
CA ARG A 486 19.13 -15.69 7.52
C ARG A 486 17.61 -15.95 7.55
N LEU A 487 16.87 -15.48 6.55
CA LEU A 487 15.44 -15.77 6.43
C LEU A 487 15.19 -17.28 6.23
N PHE A 488 15.89 -17.90 5.29
CA PHE A 488 15.71 -19.33 4.99
C PHE A 488 16.17 -20.23 6.14
N ASP A 489 17.28 -19.90 6.80
CA ASP A 489 17.77 -20.59 8.00
C ASP A 489 16.74 -20.48 9.13
N THR A 490 16.08 -19.33 9.27
CA THR A 490 14.98 -19.18 10.25
C THR A 490 13.85 -20.16 9.95
N ILE A 491 13.41 -20.25 8.68
CA ILE A 491 12.36 -21.19 8.27
C ILE A 491 12.79 -22.64 8.55
N VAL A 492 13.99 -23.02 8.11
CA VAL A 492 14.49 -24.40 8.21
C VAL A 492 14.76 -24.82 9.66
N ASN A 493 15.49 -24.01 10.43
CA ASN A 493 15.93 -24.37 11.78
C ASN A 493 14.77 -24.41 12.77
N ASN A 494 13.74 -23.60 12.55
CA ASN A 494 12.53 -23.59 13.38
C ASN A 494 11.40 -24.47 12.82
N LYS A 495 11.66 -25.22 11.73
CA LYS A 495 10.69 -26.13 11.08
C LYS A 495 9.37 -25.43 10.72
N ILE A 496 9.45 -24.17 10.32
CA ILE A 496 8.28 -23.39 9.89
C ILE A 496 7.82 -23.97 8.55
N ASP A 497 6.59 -24.48 8.51
CA ASP A 497 5.99 -25.04 7.30
C ASP A 497 5.00 -24.04 6.64
N ASN A 498 4.43 -24.41 5.50
CA ASN A 498 3.35 -23.66 4.83
C ASN A 498 3.68 -22.18 4.60
N THR A 499 4.94 -21.91 4.24
CA THR A 499 5.40 -20.56 3.91
C THR A 499 5.11 -20.27 2.43
N VAL A 500 4.38 -19.19 2.19
CA VAL A 500 4.08 -18.66 0.85
C VAL A 500 4.65 -17.24 0.76
N ILE A 501 5.47 -16.98 -0.26
CA ILE A 501 6.10 -15.68 -0.49
C ILE A 501 5.42 -15.02 -1.69
N LEU A 502 5.07 -13.75 -1.57
CA LEU A 502 4.50 -12.93 -2.63
C LEU A 502 5.52 -11.88 -3.06
N ALA A 503 5.62 -11.62 -4.35
CA ALA A 503 6.49 -10.60 -4.93
C ALA A 503 5.86 -9.90 -6.14
N GLY A 504 6.38 -8.73 -6.49
CA GLY A 504 6.07 -7.93 -7.66
C GLY A 504 7.35 -7.51 -8.40
N ASP A 505 7.57 -6.19 -8.56
CA ASP A 505 8.76 -5.49 -9.10
C ASP A 505 9.14 -5.87 -10.55
N SER A 506 9.42 -7.14 -10.78
CA SER A 506 10.00 -7.69 -12.01
C SER A 506 9.12 -7.64 -13.27
N HIS A 507 7.90 -7.11 -13.20
CA HIS A 507 6.94 -6.99 -14.32
C HIS A 507 6.69 -8.27 -15.14
N ALA A 508 6.80 -9.44 -14.53
CA ALA A 508 6.56 -10.74 -15.15
C ALA A 508 6.08 -11.74 -14.10
N ASN A 509 5.45 -12.82 -14.54
CA ASN A 509 4.94 -13.86 -13.66
C ASN A 509 5.99 -14.94 -13.43
N TRP A 510 6.17 -15.32 -12.17
CA TRP A 510 7.11 -16.36 -11.75
C TRP A 510 6.50 -17.22 -10.64
N VAL A 511 6.68 -18.54 -10.76
CA VAL A 511 6.30 -19.48 -9.71
C VAL A 511 7.45 -20.41 -9.39
N TYR A 512 7.84 -20.41 -8.11
CA TYR A 512 8.98 -21.16 -7.61
C TYR A 512 8.57 -22.17 -6.55
N ASP A 513 9.20 -23.34 -6.60
CA ASP A 513 9.53 -24.02 -5.36
C ASP A 513 10.63 -23.19 -4.67
N THR A 514 10.42 -22.80 -3.41
CA THR A 514 11.40 -22.00 -2.68
C THR A 514 12.50 -22.89 -2.15
N VAL A 515 13.74 -22.64 -2.58
CA VAL A 515 14.88 -23.53 -2.31
C VAL A 515 16.11 -22.70 -1.88
N PRO A 516 16.72 -23.02 -0.73
CA PRO A 516 18.02 -22.47 -0.35
C PRO A 516 19.10 -22.69 -1.41
N GLU A 517 19.95 -21.68 -1.62
CA GLU A 517 20.93 -21.66 -2.71
C GLU A 517 21.89 -22.85 -2.69
N ASP A 518 22.33 -23.26 -1.50
CA ASP A 518 23.20 -24.41 -1.28
C ASP A 518 22.54 -25.74 -1.69
N ARG A 519 21.21 -25.83 -1.67
CA ARG A 519 20.44 -27.00 -2.13
C ARG A 519 20.21 -27.05 -3.63
N LEU A 520 20.29 -25.91 -4.33
CA LEU A 520 20.12 -25.87 -5.80
C LEU A 520 21.27 -26.57 -6.54
N ASN A 521 22.46 -26.53 -5.94
CA ASN A 521 23.70 -27.04 -6.52
C ASN A 521 24.06 -28.45 -6.06
N ASN A 522 23.23 -29.09 -5.24
CA ASN A 522 23.43 -30.47 -4.78
C ASN A 522 22.20 -31.35 -5.08
N THR A 523 22.21 -32.61 -4.63
CA THR A 523 21.09 -33.55 -4.82
C THR A 523 19.97 -33.39 -3.77
N ALA A 524 20.02 -32.37 -2.92
CA ALA A 524 19.03 -32.14 -1.86
C ALA A 524 17.74 -31.53 -2.40
N TYR A 525 17.77 -30.89 -3.57
CA TYR A 525 16.58 -30.46 -4.31
C TYR A 525 16.36 -31.29 -5.57
N ASP A 526 15.14 -31.80 -5.73
CA ASP A 526 14.70 -32.52 -6.92
C ASP A 526 13.58 -31.73 -7.63
N PRO A 527 13.85 -31.16 -8.82
CA PRO A 527 12.86 -30.37 -9.56
C PRO A 527 11.65 -31.18 -10.04
N VAL A 528 11.79 -32.51 -10.20
CA VAL A 528 10.71 -33.38 -10.66
C VAL A 528 9.67 -33.56 -9.55
N THR A 529 10.15 -33.81 -8.32
CA THR A 529 9.29 -34.13 -7.18
C THR A 529 9.03 -32.94 -6.25
N GLY A 530 9.79 -31.85 -6.39
CA GLY A 530 9.85 -30.71 -5.49
C GLY A 530 10.44 -31.01 -4.10
N LYS A 531 11.01 -32.21 -3.90
CA LYS A 531 11.65 -32.58 -2.63
C LYS A 531 12.81 -31.62 -2.37
N GLY A 532 12.91 -31.09 -1.16
CA GLY A 532 13.96 -30.16 -0.75
C GLY A 532 13.53 -28.70 -0.68
N SER A 533 12.35 -28.38 -1.21
CA SER A 533 11.71 -27.06 -1.09
C SER A 533 11.25 -26.78 0.35
N ILE A 534 11.25 -25.51 0.74
CA ILE A 534 10.89 -25.01 2.07
C ILE A 534 9.66 -24.10 2.07
N GLY A 535 9.04 -23.91 0.91
CA GLY A 535 7.91 -23.00 0.69
C GLY A 535 7.68 -22.78 -0.80
N VAL A 536 6.76 -21.89 -1.15
CA VAL A 536 6.48 -21.53 -2.55
C VAL A 536 6.50 -20.02 -2.68
N GLU A 537 7.04 -19.51 -3.79
CA GLU A 537 6.96 -18.10 -4.13
C GLU A 537 6.07 -17.90 -5.36
N PHE A 538 5.08 -17.01 -5.23
CA PHE A 538 4.24 -16.51 -6.31
C PHE A 538 4.61 -15.05 -6.54
N ALA A 539 5.27 -14.77 -7.65
CA ALA A 539 5.63 -13.41 -8.05
C ALA A 539 4.78 -13.01 -9.26
N GLY A 540 4.09 -11.87 -9.14
CA GLY A 540 3.12 -11.41 -10.13
C GLY A 540 3.72 -10.46 -11.16
N THR A 541 3.12 -10.48 -12.35
CA THR A 541 3.31 -9.42 -13.34
C THR A 541 2.77 -8.07 -12.86
N ALA A 542 3.14 -7.02 -13.59
CA ALA A 542 2.62 -5.69 -13.43
C ALA A 542 1.14 -5.56 -13.83
N VAL A 543 0.43 -4.63 -13.18
CA VAL A 543 -0.89 -4.15 -13.62
C VAL A 543 -0.80 -3.47 -14.98
N SER A 544 0.23 -2.65 -15.20
CA SER A 544 0.40 -1.98 -16.48
C SER A 544 1.84 -1.76 -16.93
N SER A 545 2.82 -1.75 -16.03
CA SER A 545 4.24 -1.57 -16.39
C SER A 545 4.72 -2.60 -17.42
N PRO A 546 5.64 -2.23 -18.32
CA PRO A 546 6.07 -3.07 -19.43
C PRO A 546 6.90 -4.27 -18.95
N SER A 547 6.90 -5.35 -19.74
CA SER A 547 7.52 -6.62 -19.34
C SER A 547 9.03 -6.52 -19.22
N SER A 548 9.59 -7.18 -18.20
CA SER A 548 11.04 -7.34 -18.06
C SER A 548 11.67 -8.17 -19.17
N TYR A 549 10.87 -8.88 -19.98
CA TYR A 549 11.37 -9.61 -21.14
C TYR A 549 11.63 -8.66 -22.32
N GLY A 550 11.08 -7.44 -22.25
CA GLY A 550 11.04 -6.45 -23.32
C GLY A 550 9.61 -6.03 -23.64
N ALA A 551 9.46 -4.86 -24.27
CA ALA A 551 8.18 -4.33 -24.73
C ALA A 551 7.89 -4.71 -26.19
N ASN A 552 6.61 -4.82 -26.55
CA ASN A 552 6.13 -5.05 -27.92
C ASN A 552 6.72 -6.28 -28.62
N LEU A 553 7.00 -7.35 -27.87
CA LEU A 553 7.48 -8.60 -28.45
C LEU A 553 6.32 -9.43 -29.00
N THR A 554 6.63 -10.37 -29.89
CA THR A 554 5.66 -11.38 -30.32
C THR A 554 5.44 -12.43 -29.23
N GLU A 555 4.27 -13.05 -29.20
CA GLU A 555 3.98 -14.19 -28.30
C GLU A 555 5.05 -15.30 -28.39
N ALA A 556 5.54 -15.58 -29.60
CA ALA A 556 6.60 -16.57 -29.81
C ALA A 556 7.91 -16.17 -29.11
N SER A 557 8.28 -14.89 -29.14
CA SER A 557 9.48 -14.36 -28.47
C SER A 557 9.32 -14.37 -26.94
N TYR A 558 8.16 -14.01 -26.40
CA TYR A 558 7.89 -14.14 -24.98
C TYR A 558 7.99 -15.61 -24.52
N LEU A 559 7.42 -16.53 -25.28
CA LEU A 559 7.48 -17.96 -25.00
C LEU A 559 8.90 -18.53 -25.08
N GLU A 560 9.71 -18.10 -26.05
CA GLU A 560 11.12 -18.51 -26.17
C GLU A 560 11.94 -18.09 -24.94
N THR A 561 11.77 -16.84 -24.50
CA THR A 561 12.40 -16.33 -23.28
C THR A 561 11.95 -17.12 -22.04
N ALA A 562 10.64 -17.38 -21.90
CA ALA A 562 10.11 -18.20 -20.80
C ALA A 562 10.73 -19.61 -20.79
N LYS A 563 10.80 -20.29 -21.94
CA LYS A 563 11.42 -21.61 -22.09
C LYS A 563 12.89 -21.61 -21.68
N LYS A 564 13.64 -20.59 -22.10
CA LYS A 564 15.04 -20.43 -21.72
C LYS A 564 15.16 -20.28 -20.21
N LEU A 565 14.38 -19.40 -19.59
CA LEU A 565 14.45 -19.11 -18.16
C LEU A 565 14.11 -20.33 -17.30
N VAL A 566 13.05 -21.08 -17.60
CA VAL A 566 12.76 -22.33 -16.85
C VAL A 566 13.82 -23.40 -17.06
N SER A 567 14.48 -23.44 -18.23
CA SER A 567 15.49 -24.46 -18.51
C SER A 567 16.79 -24.28 -17.72
N ILE A 568 17.14 -23.02 -17.39
CA ILE A 568 18.38 -22.70 -16.68
C ILE A 568 18.18 -22.53 -15.16
N ASN A 569 16.93 -22.54 -14.69
CA ASN A 569 16.57 -22.35 -13.27
C ASN A 569 15.76 -23.53 -12.74
N LYS A 570 16.42 -24.51 -12.11
CA LYS A 570 15.79 -25.75 -11.62
C LYS A 570 14.58 -25.55 -10.68
N ASN A 571 14.56 -24.46 -9.92
CA ASN A 571 13.49 -24.14 -8.96
C ASN A 571 12.36 -23.32 -9.58
N LEU A 572 12.56 -22.70 -10.75
CA LEU A 572 11.55 -21.93 -11.47
C LEU A 572 10.61 -22.87 -12.21
N GLN A 573 9.41 -23.07 -11.65
CA GLN A 573 8.45 -24.03 -12.16
C GLN A 573 7.58 -23.48 -13.29
N TRP A 574 7.34 -22.18 -13.31
CA TRP A 574 6.65 -21.49 -14.39
C TRP A 574 7.15 -20.05 -14.53
N ALA A 575 7.27 -19.61 -15.78
CA ALA A 575 7.65 -18.25 -16.14
C ALA A 575 6.77 -17.75 -17.30
N GLU A 576 6.28 -16.52 -17.20
CA GLU A 576 5.46 -15.88 -18.23
C GLU A 576 5.68 -14.36 -18.22
N GLY A 577 5.78 -13.76 -19.40
CA GLY A 577 6.11 -12.33 -19.52
C GLY A 577 5.30 -11.57 -20.58
N ALA A 578 4.32 -12.18 -21.22
CA ALA A 578 3.55 -11.54 -22.29
C ALA A 578 2.41 -10.69 -21.71
N HIS A 579 1.71 -11.18 -20.69
CA HIS A 579 0.48 -10.57 -20.20
C HIS A 579 0.72 -9.64 -19.01
N ARG A 580 -0.05 -8.54 -18.93
CA ARG A 580 -0.20 -7.71 -17.74
C ARG A 580 -1.44 -8.16 -16.98
N GLY A 581 -1.48 -8.00 -15.66
CA GLY A 581 -2.58 -8.53 -14.86
C GLY A 581 -2.29 -8.61 -13.37
N TYR A 582 -2.72 -9.72 -12.76
CA TYR A 582 -2.66 -9.95 -11.31
C TYR A 582 -2.85 -11.45 -11.02
N PHE A 583 -2.82 -11.84 -9.75
CA PHE A 583 -3.18 -13.20 -9.37
C PHE A 583 -4.04 -13.24 -8.12
N GLU A 584 -4.90 -14.24 -8.03
CA GLU A 584 -5.71 -14.53 -6.86
C GLU A 584 -5.18 -15.77 -6.13
N LEU A 585 -5.21 -15.71 -4.80
CA LEU A 585 -4.87 -16.80 -3.91
C LEU A 585 -6.06 -17.15 -3.03
N GLU A 586 -6.37 -18.44 -2.90
CA GLU A 586 -7.29 -18.97 -1.91
C GLU A 586 -6.55 -19.91 -0.97
N PHE A 587 -6.47 -19.51 0.30
CA PHE A 587 -5.95 -20.33 1.37
C PHE A 587 -7.11 -20.99 2.11
N THR A 588 -7.04 -22.31 2.30
CA THR A 588 -7.97 -23.11 3.11
C THR A 588 -7.18 -23.88 4.16
N LYS A 589 -7.86 -24.65 5.02
CA LYS A 589 -7.18 -25.49 6.02
C LYS A 589 -6.27 -26.57 5.41
N THR A 590 -6.39 -26.88 4.12
CA THR A 590 -5.66 -27.96 3.45
C THR A 590 -4.86 -27.54 2.22
N ASP A 591 -5.21 -26.40 1.62
CA ASP A 591 -4.76 -26.02 0.29
C ASP A 591 -4.50 -24.51 0.18
N CYS A 592 -3.48 -24.14 -0.59
CA CYS A 592 -3.32 -22.81 -1.16
C CYS A 592 -3.45 -22.94 -2.68
N ASN A 593 -4.50 -22.37 -3.26
CA ASN A 593 -4.73 -22.32 -4.69
C ASN A 593 -4.33 -20.96 -5.24
N ALA A 594 -3.59 -20.93 -6.35
CA ALA A 594 -3.20 -19.70 -7.04
C ALA A 594 -3.74 -19.70 -8.47
N GLN A 595 -4.27 -18.56 -8.92
CA GLN A 595 -4.79 -18.36 -10.27
C GLN A 595 -4.25 -17.04 -10.81
N PHE A 596 -3.51 -17.11 -11.92
CA PHE A 596 -2.91 -15.96 -12.58
C PHE A 596 -3.81 -15.48 -13.71
N TYR A 597 -4.08 -14.19 -13.75
CA TYR A 597 -4.93 -13.54 -14.74
C TYR A 597 -4.13 -12.52 -15.54
N GLY A 598 -4.43 -12.43 -16.83
CA GLY A 598 -3.73 -11.58 -17.77
C GLY A 598 -4.64 -10.97 -18.81
N TYR A 599 -4.19 -9.89 -19.45
CA TYR A 599 -4.88 -9.23 -20.55
C TYR A 599 -4.04 -9.25 -21.81
N VAL A 600 -4.70 -9.51 -22.93
CA VAL A 600 -4.06 -9.47 -24.26
C VAL A 600 -3.75 -8.04 -24.67
N ASN A 601 -4.61 -7.09 -24.28
CA ASN A 601 -4.44 -5.67 -24.60
C ASN A 601 -4.62 -4.81 -23.35
N ASN A 602 -3.59 -4.01 -23.06
CA ASN A 602 -3.61 -3.08 -21.94
C ASN A 602 -3.68 -1.60 -22.34
N THR A 603 -3.74 -1.29 -23.64
CA THR A 603 -3.75 0.08 -24.18
C THR A 603 -5.14 0.67 -24.32
N ASN A 604 -6.21 -0.05 -23.96
CA ASN A 604 -7.57 0.44 -23.90
C ASN A 604 -8.34 -0.20 -22.74
N PRO A 605 -9.42 0.43 -22.23
CA PRO A 605 -10.32 -0.21 -21.28
C PRO A 605 -10.97 -1.43 -21.93
N ASN A 606 -10.88 -2.60 -21.28
CA ASN A 606 -11.57 -3.83 -21.71
C ASN A 606 -11.75 -4.85 -20.57
N SER A 607 -12.67 -5.79 -20.73
CA SER A 607 -12.95 -6.86 -19.75
C SER A 607 -12.42 -8.22 -20.18
N ASP A 608 -11.49 -8.25 -21.15
CA ASP A 608 -11.04 -9.48 -21.82
C ASP A 608 -9.92 -10.14 -21.00
N GLU A 609 -10.28 -10.55 -19.79
CA GLU A 609 -9.40 -11.24 -18.86
C GLU A 609 -9.21 -12.71 -19.28
N LEU A 610 -7.95 -13.15 -19.27
CA LEU A 610 -7.54 -14.52 -19.52
C LEU A 610 -7.03 -15.13 -18.23
N LEU A 611 -7.54 -16.31 -17.87
CA LEU A 611 -6.85 -17.17 -16.90
C LEU A 611 -5.59 -17.72 -17.57
N VAL A 612 -4.41 -17.33 -17.10
CA VAL A 612 -3.13 -17.69 -17.71
C VAL A 612 -2.63 -19.04 -17.22
N ALA A 613 -2.58 -19.23 -15.90
CA ALA A 613 -2.08 -20.45 -15.25
C ALA A 613 -2.67 -20.61 -13.86
N GLN A 614 -2.63 -21.83 -13.32
CA GLN A 614 -3.10 -22.15 -11.98
C GLN A 614 -2.10 -23.04 -11.24
N PHE A 615 -2.05 -22.93 -9.92
CA PHE A 615 -1.17 -23.72 -9.08
C PHE A 615 -1.85 -24.10 -7.77
N ASN A 616 -1.35 -25.14 -7.12
CA ASN A 616 -1.83 -25.60 -5.82
C ASN A 616 -0.65 -25.98 -4.94
N VAL A 617 -0.79 -25.74 -3.64
CA VAL A 617 0.14 -26.16 -2.59
C VAL A 617 -0.68 -26.85 -1.52
N LYS A 618 -0.33 -28.10 -1.20
CA LYS A 618 -0.94 -28.82 -0.08
C LYS A 618 -0.30 -28.40 1.24
N LYS A 619 -1.11 -28.33 2.30
CA LYS A 619 -0.63 -28.17 3.68
C LYS A 619 0.44 -29.22 4.00
N GLY A 620 1.52 -28.78 4.64
CA GLY A 620 2.70 -29.56 5.02
C GLY A 620 3.65 -29.92 3.87
N ALA A 621 3.28 -29.62 2.60
CA ALA A 621 4.08 -30.05 1.47
C ALA A 621 5.28 -29.14 1.17
N ASN A 622 5.17 -27.83 1.47
CA ASN A 622 6.19 -26.81 1.24
C ASN A 622 6.69 -26.73 -0.23
N LYS A 623 5.84 -27.14 -1.17
CA LYS A 623 6.13 -27.25 -2.60
C LYS A 623 4.83 -27.29 -3.39
N LEU A 624 4.88 -26.98 -4.68
CA LEU A 624 3.72 -27.14 -5.57
C LEU A 624 3.16 -28.58 -5.61
N THR A 625 1.88 -28.73 -5.88
CA THR A 625 1.29 -30.03 -6.23
C THR A 625 1.67 -30.40 -7.66
N ARG A 626 1.96 -31.69 -7.87
CA ARG A 626 2.33 -32.25 -9.18
C ARG A 626 1.22 -33.20 -9.68
N PRO A 627 0.96 -33.26 -11.01
CA PRO A 627 1.58 -32.45 -12.06
C PRO A 627 1.26 -30.96 -11.89
N ILE A 628 2.23 -30.11 -12.23
CA ILE A 628 2.10 -28.65 -12.11
C ILE A 628 0.99 -28.17 -13.05
N ASN A 629 0.27 -27.13 -12.65
CA ASN A 629 -0.92 -26.64 -13.35
C ASN A 629 -1.97 -27.74 -13.60
N TYR A 630 -2.11 -28.66 -12.64
CA TYR A 630 -3.01 -29.81 -12.71
C TYR A 630 -2.80 -30.70 -13.96
N GLY A 631 -1.60 -30.67 -14.55
CA GLY A 631 -1.27 -31.40 -15.78
C GLY A 631 -1.85 -30.78 -17.05
N ILE A 632 -2.32 -29.54 -16.98
CA ILE A 632 -2.84 -28.77 -18.10
C ILE A 632 -1.74 -27.81 -18.57
N SER A 633 -1.57 -27.64 -19.88
CA SER A 633 -0.67 -26.59 -20.40
C SER A 633 -1.23 -25.21 -20.05
N PRO A 634 -0.40 -24.28 -19.55
CA PRO A 634 -0.87 -22.92 -19.30
C PRO A 634 -1.21 -22.22 -20.62
N ASN A 635 -2.10 -21.23 -20.56
CA ASN A 635 -2.49 -20.45 -21.75
C ASN A 635 -1.36 -19.55 -22.25
N SER A 636 -0.40 -19.19 -21.38
CA SER A 636 0.85 -18.53 -21.76
C SER A 636 2.02 -18.92 -20.84
N GLY A 637 3.24 -18.61 -21.27
CA GLY A 637 4.47 -18.94 -20.57
C GLY A 637 4.93 -20.39 -20.75
N SER A 638 5.93 -20.78 -19.96
CA SER A 638 6.52 -22.12 -20.02
C SER A 638 6.58 -22.75 -18.65
N LEU A 639 6.21 -24.04 -18.55
CA LEU A 639 6.46 -24.86 -17.36
C LEU A 639 7.87 -25.47 -17.43
N GLN A 640 8.41 -25.85 -16.28
CA GLN A 640 9.64 -26.61 -16.20
C GLN A 640 9.44 -28.05 -16.71
N SER A 641 10.12 -28.39 -17.80
CA SER A 641 9.95 -29.66 -18.51
C SER A 641 10.26 -30.91 -17.67
N GLN A 642 11.17 -30.80 -16.69
CA GLN A 642 11.49 -31.92 -15.79
C GLN A 642 10.37 -32.19 -14.77
N ALA A 643 9.55 -31.20 -14.43
CA ALA A 643 8.49 -31.33 -13.43
C ALA A 643 7.14 -31.78 -14.02
N VAL A 644 7.02 -31.80 -15.36
CA VAL A 644 5.76 -32.06 -16.06
C VAL A 644 5.98 -33.06 -17.19
N ASP A 645 5.47 -34.29 -17.01
CA ASP A 645 5.39 -35.33 -18.04
C ASP A 645 3.97 -35.36 -18.62
N TYR A 646 3.74 -34.55 -19.65
CA TYR A 646 2.43 -34.43 -20.31
C TYR A 646 1.96 -35.73 -21.00
N ASP A 647 2.88 -36.66 -21.27
CA ASP A 647 2.54 -37.92 -21.93
C ASP A 647 1.93 -38.94 -20.96
N LYS A 648 2.01 -38.72 -19.63
CA LYS A 648 1.70 -39.76 -18.64
C LYS A 648 0.44 -39.61 -17.77
N GLN A 649 -0.33 -38.51 -17.74
CA GLN A 649 -1.59 -38.54 -16.97
C GLN A 649 -2.59 -37.38 -17.16
N LYS A 650 -3.88 -37.78 -17.16
CA LYS A 650 -5.08 -36.97 -16.90
C LYS A 650 -5.28 -36.77 -15.40
N TRP A 651 -5.75 -35.61 -15.00
CA TRP A 651 -6.20 -35.29 -13.64
C TRP A 651 -7.63 -35.81 -13.36
N ASN A 652 -7.89 -36.31 -12.14
CA ASN A 652 -9.15 -36.95 -11.74
C ASN A 652 -9.67 -36.44 -10.37
N GLY A 653 -9.78 -35.13 -10.17
CA GLY A 653 -10.36 -34.64 -8.90
C GLY A 653 -10.43 -33.13 -8.75
N THR A 654 -11.67 -32.62 -8.88
CA THR A 654 -12.21 -31.26 -8.68
C THR A 654 -11.35 -30.24 -7.91
N ALA A 655 -10.53 -29.50 -8.62
CA ALA A 655 -10.29 -28.08 -8.41
C ALA A 655 -11.54 -27.32 -8.86
N PHE A 656 -11.76 -26.15 -8.27
CA PHE A 656 -12.71 -25.16 -8.74
C PHE A 656 -12.41 -24.81 -10.20
N VAL A 657 -13.01 -25.57 -11.11
CA VAL A 657 -13.29 -25.11 -12.46
C VAL A 657 -14.43 -24.12 -12.26
N VAL A 658 -14.12 -22.82 -12.21
CA VAL A 658 -15.13 -21.85 -12.63
C VAL A 658 -15.29 -22.08 -14.12
N GLN A 659 -16.15 -23.03 -14.48
CA GLN A 659 -16.85 -22.95 -15.75
C GLN A 659 -17.71 -21.70 -15.64
N ASN A 660 -17.32 -20.66 -16.36
CA ASN A 660 -18.17 -19.95 -17.31
C ASN A 660 -17.32 -18.98 -18.13
#